data_AF-A0A815UCR3-F1
#
_entry.id   AF-A0A815UCR3-F1
#
_cell.length_a   1.000
_cell.length_b   1.000
_cell.length_c   1.000
_cell.angle_alpha   90.00
_cell.angle_beta   90.00
_cell.angle_gamma   90.00
#
_symmetry.space_group_name_H-M   'P 1'
#
loop_
_entity.id
_entity.type
_entity.pdbx_description
1 polymer ?
#
loop_
_entity_poly.entity_id
_entity_poly.type
_entity_poly.pdbx_seq_one_letter_code
_entity_poly.pdbx_strand_id
1 'polypeptide(L)'
;MSILSSPSSPSLVFLFPGQGVQYMNMTLALASQFPLFRMHLDSLISHVAIYYTGKYGLPVELTAQTLFSNPQLSSITAPHSASPCIFIQLSLFLVEIALSRTFRSLGVQPSICIGHSLGQYAACVCAGMFTFEQGCELIVERARWMDELWREQQKTNEKGAMLYVRVSSLKMEELLTAFHSSPTAFSPSLSISVAAVNSPNHCTVSGLATQIAELHAYLTTQQVKCGRLDVPLAFHSPQLNSALTRFEMTLQKICPTVQEASVPVICNLTGTPLTISNARNPQYWLRHSQESVQFQKGVETIVRDKSAQWDKMKQSVSLIWLEMGVGRTLLTFAKQEFQRIQQEITARTVENEEKQQKTTEKSTDSTAFLWNGILLLPSPSQSDSVSVVQESMNESYSFLSAVGEMWNANVKIDWDEFYVWYAQNAQSRPSRISLPTYPFHADQRVFIKEPPHSISINSNTTDCSCSFPVASVSSNSTPLMPHTRLSVSPLPSLLSPSPPSSASSTTSFLVSILSDIFSEQLGTRTEAHSDFFDMGGDSFSAVQLLDALRNRFPQLAEAPLSSSTLLSHSTPYKLALLLQNKHGIQVSASSENDLIMQTSMNTSSDSIYSKNDIHSGHVHRTSSISCSISKDDSSIMLSPTSDTSRCATDSIGSFHLSDSLFKSLPPAMTLNTDCMVTLHTALVSPSSLLLLIHPIGGEIYNYRSFLHFLPSQMRDHITVCAFRACSLDGTNQPFSSIPEQAKSYLSHLYAYLEKHKPNWPGYIFIGGHSYGGTVAYEMCVQQSQFPPTTLPLFSFSHLFLLDSPHADCISSSESLSDAAGVIAYIAGDRLKRSATELREHAKTSGMDILSFVKSLDPQLETMNESVIKTWIAHECALRTYVPSEKKLWNGPILYVKPSRVYKQCSLTWNEAWDKYIFEGQMTVLQVEGDHLSMMKPPYVKQVMEIIVDKMLKKYIS
;
A
#
# COMPACT_ATOMS: atom_id res chain seq x y z
N MET A 1 -24.13 -43.73 28.95
CA MET A 1 -23.72 -43.09 27.68
C MET A 1 -24.59 -41.85 27.49
N SER A 2 -24.10 -40.67 27.88
CA SER A 2 -24.77 -39.42 27.51
C SER A 2 -24.56 -39.20 26.02
N ILE A 3 -25.65 -39.11 25.27
CA ILE A 3 -25.63 -38.66 23.88
C ILE A 3 -25.00 -37.26 23.90
N LEU A 4 -23.80 -37.13 23.33
CA LEU A 4 -23.17 -35.83 23.08
C LEU A 4 -24.14 -35.04 22.21
N SER A 5 -24.86 -34.08 22.80
CA SER A 5 -25.65 -33.11 22.06
C SER A 5 -24.71 -32.40 21.09
N SER A 6 -25.01 -32.47 19.79
CA SER A 6 -24.28 -31.71 18.77
C SER A 6 -24.21 -30.23 19.19
N PRO A 7 -23.04 -29.57 19.11
CA PRO A 7 -22.93 -28.16 19.45
C PRO A 7 -23.90 -27.34 18.57
N SER A 8 -24.71 -26.48 19.20
CA SER A 8 -25.62 -25.57 18.52
C SER A 8 -24.84 -24.65 17.57
N SER A 9 -25.32 -24.49 16.32
CA SER A 9 -24.68 -23.59 15.34
C SER A 9 -24.65 -22.15 15.84
N PRO A 10 -23.53 -21.41 15.67
CA PRO A 10 -23.38 -20.04 16.17
C PRO A 10 -24.36 -19.05 15.52
N SER A 11 -24.69 -17.99 16.24
CA SER A 11 -25.54 -16.89 15.76
C SER A 11 -24.68 -15.85 15.07
N LEU A 12 -25.05 -15.49 13.84
CA LEU A 12 -24.26 -14.60 12.99
C LEU A 12 -24.80 -13.17 13.03
N VAL A 13 -23.90 -12.20 13.22
CA VAL A 13 -24.21 -10.77 13.16
C VAL A 13 -23.58 -10.19 11.90
N PHE A 14 -24.41 -9.74 10.97
CA PHE A 14 -23.92 -9.07 9.76
C PHE A 14 -23.85 -7.56 10.03
N LEU A 15 -22.63 -7.01 9.91
CA LEU A 15 -22.32 -5.60 10.02
C LEU A 15 -22.24 -4.99 8.62
N PHE A 16 -23.00 -3.93 8.35
CA PHE A 16 -23.00 -3.23 7.06
C PHE A 16 -22.34 -1.84 7.23
N PRO A 17 -21.14 -1.61 6.68
CA PRO A 17 -20.42 -0.35 6.86
C PRO A 17 -21.12 0.85 6.23
N GLY A 18 -20.69 2.05 6.62
CA GLY A 18 -21.16 3.31 6.03
C GLY A 18 -20.23 3.82 4.93
N GLN A 19 -20.57 4.97 4.36
CA GLN A 19 -19.65 5.71 3.48
C GLN A 19 -18.38 6.11 4.24
N GLY A 20 -17.22 5.96 3.61
CA GLY A 20 -15.89 6.28 4.15
C GLY A 20 -14.92 5.10 4.16
N VAL A 21 -15.38 3.88 3.86
CA VAL A 21 -14.54 2.66 3.80
C VAL A 21 -14.14 2.27 2.37
N GLN A 22 -14.73 2.91 1.35
CA GLN A 22 -14.47 2.62 -0.05
C GLN A 22 -13.02 2.94 -0.47
N TYR A 23 -12.49 2.16 -1.40
CA TYR A 23 -11.24 2.45 -2.10
C TYR A 23 -11.37 2.13 -3.59
N MET A 24 -10.47 2.69 -4.40
CA MET A 24 -10.46 2.49 -5.84
C MET A 24 -10.27 1.01 -6.18
N ASN A 25 -11.04 0.51 -7.15
CA ASN A 25 -11.00 -0.89 -7.61
C ASN A 25 -11.44 -1.92 -6.56
N MET A 26 -12.17 -1.52 -5.52
CA MET A 26 -12.67 -2.47 -4.50
C MET A 26 -13.42 -3.65 -5.14
N THR A 27 -13.15 -4.86 -4.65
CA THR A 27 -13.82 -6.11 -5.03
C THR A 27 -13.63 -6.56 -6.48
N LEU A 28 -12.89 -5.82 -7.32
CA LEU A 28 -12.60 -6.24 -8.69
C LEU A 28 -11.69 -7.46 -8.72
N ALA A 29 -10.72 -7.56 -7.82
CA ALA A 29 -9.87 -8.73 -7.71
C ALA A 29 -10.69 -9.95 -7.26
N LEU A 30 -11.57 -9.79 -6.26
CA LEU A 30 -12.50 -10.83 -5.86
C LEU A 30 -13.42 -11.28 -7.01
N ALA A 31 -14.03 -10.34 -7.74
CA ALA A 31 -14.90 -10.67 -8.88
C ALA A 31 -14.14 -11.39 -10.00
N SER A 32 -12.86 -11.07 -10.22
CA SER A 32 -12.03 -11.74 -11.24
C SER A 32 -11.70 -13.20 -10.88
N GLN A 33 -11.60 -13.53 -9.59
CA GLN A 33 -11.11 -14.81 -9.09
C GLN A 33 -12.20 -15.70 -8.50
N PHE A 34 -13.33 -15.13 -8.07
CA PHE A 34 -14.43 -15.85 -7.43
C PHE A 34 -15.74 -15.68 -8.22
N PRO A 35 -16.06 -16.59 -9.15
CA PRO A 35 -17.17 -16.42 -10.09
C PRO A 35 -18.56 -16.33 -9.45
N LEU A 36 -18.79 -16.97 -8.30
CA LEU A 36 -20.07 -16.87 -7.58
C LEU A 36 -20.34 -15.43 -7.09
N PHE A 37 -19.32 -14.78 -6.52
CA PHE A 37 -19.43 -13.36 -6.13
C PHE A 37 -19.65 -12.47 -7.34
N ARG A 38 -18.87 -12.69 -8.41
CA ARG A 38 -19.05 -11.97 -9.68
C ARG A 38 -20.46 -12.11 -10.24
N MET A 39 -21.04 -13.32 -10.22
CA MET A 39 -22.38 -13.56 -10.74
C MET A 39 -23.44 -12.76 -9.97
N HIS A 40 -23.36 -12.74 -8.63
CA HIS A 40 -24.24 -11.91 -7.81
C HIS A 40 -24.05 -10.41 -8.09
N LEU A 41 -22.79 -9.96 -8.18
CA LEU A 41 -22.44 -8.57 -8.43
C LEU A 41 -22.89 -8.10 -9.83
N ASP A 42 -22.56 -8.85 -10.88
CA ASP A 42 -22.93 -8.55 -12.27
C ASP A 42 -24.46 -8.56 -12.44
N SER A 43 -25.17 -9.47 -11.76
CA SER A 43 -26.63 -9.48 -11.74
C SER A 43 -27.22 -8.21 -11.13
N LEU A 44 -26.67 -7.76 -10.00
CA LEU A 44 -27.07 -6.52 -9.32
C LEU A 44 -26.78 -5.29 -10.18
N ILE A 45 -25.60 -5.22 -10.77
CA ILE A 45 -25.18 -4.12 -11.66
C ILE A 45 -26.07 -4.07 -12.91
N SER A 46 -26.34 -5.22 -13.52
CA SER A 46 -27.21 -5.32 -14.70
C SER A 46 -28.62 -4.84 -14.37
N HIS A 47 -29.14 -5.20 -13.20
CA HIS A 47 -30.43 -4.69 -12.73
C HIS A 47 -30.40 -3.17 -12.61
N VAL A 48 -29.38 -2.60 -11.97
CA VAL A 48 -29.23 -1.13 -11.88
C VAL A 48 -29.17 -0.50 -13.27
N ALA A 49 -28.40 -1.10 -14.18
CA ALA A 49 -28.21 -0.63 -15.55
C ALA A 49 -29.53 -0.61 -16.35
N ILE A 50 -30.47 -1.53 -16.07
CA ILE A 50 -31.76 -1.58 -16.78
C ILE A 50 -32.72 -0.50 -16.27
N TYR A 51 -32.79 -0.29 -14.95
CA TYR A 51 -33.87 0.51 -14.35
C TYR A 51 -33.49 1.95 -13.99
N TYR A 52 -32.20 2.25 -13.84
CA TYR A 52 -31.73 3.54 -13.31
C TYR A 52 -30.87 4.34 -14.29
N THR A 53 -30.38 3.69 -15.35
CA THR A 53 -29.70 4.32 -16.49
C THR A 53 -30.60 5.33 -17.17
N GLY A 54 -30.05 6.51 -17.49
CA GLY A 54 -30.81 7.62 -18.08
C GLY A 54 -31.71 8.39 -17.11
N LYS A 55 -32.41 7.72 -16.17
CA LYS A 55 -33.27 8.37 -15.16
C LYS A 55 -32.48 9.23 -14.17
N TYR A 56 -31.22 8.85 -13.88
CA TYR A 56 -30.38 9.47 -12.85
C TYR A 56 -28.98 9.89 -13.33
N GLY A 57 -28.77 9.99 -14.64
CA GLY A 57 -27.47 10.35 -15.21
C GLY A 57 -26.41 9.25 -15.12
N LEU A 58 -26.79 8.03 -14.71
CA LEU A 58 -25.90 6.86 -14.74
C LEU A 58 -25.55 6.50 -16.19
N PRO A 59 -24.30 6.06 -16.45
CA PRO A 59 -23.83 5.73 -17.79
C PRO A 59 -24.62 4.56 -18.39
N VAL A 60 -24.77 4.57 -19.72
CA VAL A 60 -25.54 3.57 -20.47
C VAL A 60 -24.96 2.16 -20.34
N GLU A 61 -23.63 2.07 -20.27
CA GLU A 61 -22.90 0.82 -20.04
C GLU A 61 -22.33 0.80 -18.61
N LEU A 62 -23.18 0.48 -17.64
CA LEU A 62 -22.76 0.33 -16.25
C LEU A 62 -22.14 -1.06 -16.03
N THR A 63 -20.86 -1.09 -15.68
CA THR A 63 -20.08 -2.29 -15.36
C THR A 63 -19.39 -2.14 -13.98
N ALA A 64 -18.94 -3.25 -13.39
CA ALA A 64 -18.14 -3.22 -12.15
C ALA A 64 -16.89 -2.34 -12.30
N GLN A 65 -16.20 -2.42 -13.44
CA GLN A 65 -15.06 -1.57 -13.76
C GLN A 65 -15.46 -0.08 -13.75
N THR A 66 -16.56 0.29 -14.40
CA THR A 66 -17.01 1.69 -14.42
C THR A 66 -17.48 2.20 -13.05
N LEU A 67 -18.04 1.32 -12.20
CA LEU A 67 -18.52 1.65 -10.87
C LEU A 67 -17.38 1.80 -9.85
N PHE A 68 -16.30 1.02 -9.99
CA PHE A 68 -15.23 0.93 -8.99
C PHE A 68 -13.88 1.53 -9.42
N SER A 69 -13.64 1.71 -10.73
CA SER A 69 -12.37 2.24 -11.27
C SER A 69 -12.42 3.71 -11.68
N ASN A 70 -13.54 4.40 -11.45
CA ASN A 70 -13.69 5.78 -11.91
C ASN A 70 -12.73 6.73 -11.15
N PRO A 71 -11.78 7.41 -11.82
CA PRO A 71 -10.87 8.38 -11.20
C PRO A 71 -11.58 9.60 -10.59
N GLN A 72 -12.89 9.75 -10.78
CA GLN A 72 -13.71 10.72 -10.06
C GLN A 72 -14.03 10.32 -8.59
N LEU A 73 -13.69 9.11 -8.16
CA LEU A 73 -13.84 8.69 -6.76
C LEU A 73 -12.83 9.39 -5.81
N SER A 74 -11.76 9.99 -6.34
CA SER A 74 -10.72 10.69 -5.56
C SER A 74 -10.68 12.21 -5.76
N SER A 75 -11.52 12.79 -6.63
CA SER A 75 -11.65 14.25 -6.72
C SER A 75 -13.05 14.68 -7.14
N ILE A 76 -13.69 15.49 -6.28
CA ILE A 76 -15.08 15.97 -6.39
C ILE A 76 -15.19 17.12 -7.42
N THR A 77 -14.35 17.17 -8.45
CA THR A 77 -14.18 18.38 -9.30
C THR A 77 -14.03 18.08 -10.78
N ALA A 78 -14.80 17.14 -11.34
CA ALA A 78 -14.85 16.90 -12.80
C ALA A 78 -16.22 17.31 -13.40
N PRO A 79 -16.27 17.89 -14.62
CA PRO A 79 -17.52 18.29 -15.27
C PRO A 79 -18.15 17.15 -16.09
N HIS A 80 -19.49 17.04 -15.96
CA HIS A 80 -20.47 16.27 -16.75
C HIS A 80 -20.61 14.75 -16.50
N SER A 81 -21.55 14.34 -15.61
CA SER A 81 -22.97 14.02 -15.93
C SER A 81 -23.64 13.11 -14.87
N ALA A 82 -22.87 12.48 -13.97
CA ALA A 82 -23.38 11.86 -12.74
C ALA A 82 -22.65 12.36 -11.48
N SER A 83 -23.34 12.35 -10.36
CA SER A 83 -22.80 12.74 -9.04
C SER A 83 -21.72 11.76 -8.55
N PRO A 84 -20.57 12.23 -8.05
CA PRO A 84 -19.62 11.39 -7.30
C PRO A 84 -20.25 10.70 -6.08
N CYS A 85 -21.21 11.35 -5.42
CA CYS A 85 -21.94 10.80 -4.27
C CYS A 85 -22.80 9.58 -4.66
N ILE A 86 -23.49 9.65 -5.81
CA ILE A 86 -24.30 8.54 -6.35
C ILE A 86 -23.42 7.32 -6.59
N PHE A 87 -22.29 7.50 -7.27
CA PHE A 87 -21.36 6.40 -7.52
C PHE A 87 -20.85 5.78 -6.21
N ILE A 88 -20.38 6.59 -5.25
CA ILE A 88 -19.82 6.07 -4.00
C ILE A 88 -20.87 5.26 -3.21
N GLN A 89 -22.05 5.84 -2.98
CA GLN A 89 -23.06 5.19 -2.14
C GLN A 89 -23.66 3.95 -2.82
N LEU A 90 -23.92 4.03 -4.13
CA LEU A 90 -24.44 2.90 -4.88
C LEU A 90 -23.41 1.78 -4.99
N SER A 91 -22.14 2.09 -5.25
CA SER A 91 -21.08 1.10 -5.32
C SER A 91 -20.91 0.34 -4.00
N LEU A 92 -20.89 1.05 -2.86
CA LEU A 92 -20.84 0.42 -1.55
C LEU A 92 -22.06 -0.49 -1.30
N PHE A 93 -23.27 0.03 -1.53
CA PHE A 93 -24.50 -0.73 -1.37
C PHE A 93 -24.51 -2.01 -2.22
N LEU A 94 -24.07 -1.94 -3.49
CA LEU A 94 -24.03 -3.12 -4.37
C LEU A 94 -23.02 -4.17 -3.88
N VAL A 95 -21.85 -3.75 -3.42
CA VAL A 95 -20.85 -4.66 -2.83
C VAL A 95 -21.41 -5.33 -1.57
N GLU A 96 -22.01 -4.57 -0.68
CA GLU A 96 -22.61 -5.08 0.56
C GLU A 96 -23.70 -6.13 0.29
N ILE A 97 -24.58 -5.85 -0.67
CA ILE A 97 -25.62 -6.79 -1.08
C ILE A 97 -25.02 -8.02 -1.79
N ALA A 98 -24.03 -7.83 -2.67
CA ALA A 98 -23.37 -8.93 -3.38
C ALA A 98 -22.67 -9.89 -2.40
N LEU A 99 -21.92 -9.37 -1.42
CA LEU A 99 -21.30 -10.18 -0.37
C LEU A 99 -22.35 -10.93 0.44
N SER A 100 -23.41 -10.23 0.88
CA SER A 100 -24.48 -10.87 1.65
C SER A 100 -25.17 -12.00 0.87
N ARG A 101 -25.42 -11.82 -0.44
CA ARG A 101 -26.01 -12.87 -1.31
C ARG A 101 -25.07 -14.05 -1.49
N THR A 102 -23.78 -13.77 -1.69
CA THR A 102 -22.73 -14.79 -1.85
C THR A 102 -22.61 -15.66 -0.61
N PHE A 103 -22.57 -15.08 0.59
CA PHE A 103 -22.50 -15.87 1.83
C PHE A 103 -23.79 -16.65 2.08
N ARG A 104 -24.95 -16.05 1.80
CA ARG A 104 -26.24 -16.72 1.95
C ARG A 104 -26.44 -17.89 1.00
N SER A 105 -25.93 -17.82 -0.24
CA SER A 105 -25.94 -18.97 -1.17
C SER A 105 -25.04 -20.10 -0.69
N LEU A 106 -23.97 -19.79 0.04
CA LEU A 106 -23.14 -20.78 0.74
C LEU A 106 -23.74 -21.28 2.07
N GLY A 107 -25.02 -21.01 2.35
CA GLY A 107 -25.71 -21.44 3.57
C GLY A 107 -25.47 -20.57 4.81
N VAL A 108 -24.69 -19.50 4.71
CA VAL A 108 -24.36 -18.58 5.81
C VAL A 108 -25.47 -17.54 5.97
N GLN A 109 -26.40 -17.76 6.89
CA GLN A 109 -27.54 -16.87 7.13
C GLN A 109 -27.31 -15.96 8.35
N PRO A 110 -27.61 -14.65 8.25
CA PRO A 110 -27.56 -13.78 9.42
C PRO A 110 -28.60 -14.19 10.45
N SER A 111 -28.29 -13.99 11.73
CA SER A 111 -29.26 -14.00 12.83
C SER A 111 -29.67 -12.57 13.21
N ILE A 112 -28.78 -11.60 13.03
CA ILE A 112 -29.00 -10.18 13.31
C ILE A 112 -28.27 -9.35 12.25
N CYS A 113 -28.87 -8.24 11.83
CA CYS A 113 -28.23 -7.24 10.97
C CYS A 113 -28.07 -5.91 11.71
N ILE A 114 -26.95 -5.24 11.51
CA ILE A 114 -26.74 -3.86 11.95
C ILE A 114 -25.95 -3.13 10.88
N GLY A 115 -26.47 -2.01 10.43
CA GLY A 115 -25.76 -1.13 9.50
C GLY A 115 -25.30 0.15 10.17
N HIS A 116 -24.33 0.84 9.59
CA HIS A 116 -23.92 2.18 10.02
C HIS A 116 -24.28 3.20 8.94
N SER A 117 -25.13 4.16 9.26
CA SER A 117 -25.54 5.21 8.34
C SER A 117 -26.11 4.61 7.05
N LEU A 118 -25.40 4.75 5.92
CA LEU A 118 -25.71 4.15 4.62
C LEU A 118 -25.96 2.63 4.72
N GLY A 119 -25.14 1.91 5.50
CA GLY A 119 -25.24 0.45 5.62
C GLY A 119 -26.56 -0.01 6.24
N GLN A 120 -27.32 0.86 6.92
CA GLN A 120 -28.63 0.46 7.46
C GLN A 120 -29.64 0.12 6.34
N TYR A 121 -29.54 0.78 5.18
CA TYR A 121 -30.36 0.43 4.02
C TYR A 121 -30.01 -0.97 3.49
N ALA A 122 -28.72 -1.31 3.41
CA ALA A 122 -28.27 -2.65 3.02
C ALA A 122 -28.70 -3.71 4.05
N ALA A 123 -28.60 -3.41 5.35
CA ALA A 123 -29.09 -4.27 6.42
C ALA A 123 -30.60 -4.56 6.28
N CYS A 124 -31.41 -3.53 5.99
CA CYS A 124 -32.85 -3.68 5.75
C CYS A 124 -33.17 -4.52 4.50
N VAL A 125 -32.41 -4.36 3.41
CA VAL A 125 -32.56 -5.21 2.20
C VAL A 125 -32.15 -6.65 2.49
N CYS A 126 -31.06 -6.86 3.21
CA CYS A 126 -30.59 -8.20 3.60
C CYS A 126 -31.64 -8.92 4.47
N ALA A 127 -32.24 -8.20 5.42
CA ALA A 127 -33.31 -8.70 6.28
C ALA A 127 -34.68 -8.81 5.59
N GLY A 128 -34.81 -8.39 4.33
CA GLY A 128 -36.04 -8.50 3.55
C GLY A 128 -37.09 -7.42 3.84
N MET A 129 -36.75 -6.36 4.56
CA MET A 129 -37.66 -5.23 4.82
C MET A 129 -37.90 -4.39 3.57
N PHE A 130 -36.84 -4.16 2.80
CA PHE A 130 -36.89 -3.53 1.49
C PHE A 130 -36.59 -4.57 0.41
N THR A 131 -37.24 -4.45 -0.75
CA THR A 131 -36.74 -5.13 -1.94
C THR A 131 -35.42 -4.50 -2.39
N PHE A 132 -34.67 -5.19 -3.25
CA PHE A 132 -33.43 -4.65 -3.79
C PHE A 132 -33.68 -3.33 -4.56
N GLU A 133 -34.77 -3.29 -5.32
CA GLU A 133 -35.19 -2.13 -6.12
C GLU A 133 -35.50 -0.94 -5.23
N GLN A 134 -36.25 -1.14 -4.15
CA GLN A 134 -36.54 -0.10 -3.17
C GLN A 134 -35.25 0.42 -2.51
N GLY A 135 -34.33 -0.48 -2.17
CA GLY A 135 -33.00 -0.12 -1.67
C GLY A 135 -32.23 0.77 -2.65
N CYS A 136 -32.14 0.37 -3.92
CA CYS A 136 -31.50 1.18 -4.96
C CYS A 136 -32.15 2.56 -5.12
N GLU A 137 -33.49 2.64 -5.18
CA GLU A 137 -34.19 3.91 -5.34
C GLU A 137 -33.94 4.85 -4.15
N LEU A 138 -33.96 4.32 -2.91
CA LEU A 138 -33.63 5.10 -1.72
C LEU A 138 -32.18 5.60 -1.74
N ILE A 139 -31.22 4.74 -2.09
CA ILE A 139 -29.79 5.09 -2.11
C ILE A 139 -29.51 6.13 -3.20
N VAL A 140 -30.06 5.95 -4.40
CA VAL A 140 -29.85 6.89 -5.51
C VAL A 140 -30.46 8.25 -5.20
N GLU A 141 -31.70 8.31 -4.69
CA GLU A 141 -32.32 9.58 -4.29
C GLU A 141 -31.58 10.23 -3.11
N ARG A 142 -31.14 9.43 -2.12
CA ARG A 142 -30.28 9.86 -1.00
C ARG A 142 -28.88 10.27 -1.45
N ALA A 143 -28.37 9.85 -2.58
CA ALA A 143 -27.07 10.33 -3.04
C ALA A 143 -27.23 11.59 -3.90
N ARG A 144 -28.28 11.64 -4.72
CA ARG A 144 -28.63 12.77 -5.57
C ARG A 144 -28.89 14.05 -4.78
N TRP A 145 -29.74 14.00 -3.76
CA TRP A 145 -30.06 15.20 -2.96
C TRP A 145 -28.82 15.77 -2.22
N MET A 146 -27.89 14.91 -1.82
CA MET A 146 -26.65 15.25 -1.13
C MET A 146 -25.71 15.95 -2.10
N ASP A 147 -25.67 15.46 -3.33
CA ASP A 147 -24.93 16.10 -4.40
C ASP A 147 -25.49 17.47 -4.79
N GLU A 148 -26.81 17.61 -4.83
CA GLU A 148 -27.49 18.90 -5.05
C GLU A 148 -27.13 19.90 -3.94
N LEU A 149 -27.23 19.49 -2.68
CA LEU A 149 -26.81 20.28 -1.51
C LEU A 149 -25.32 20.61 -1.54
N TRP A 150 -24.46 19.65 -1.89
CA TRP A 150 -23.02 19.86 -1.99
C TRP A 150 -22.70 20.93 -3.04
N ARG A 151 -23.32 20.88 -4.23
CA ARG A 151 -23.15 21.90 -5.27
C ARG A 151 -23.63 23.28 -4.81
N GLU A 152 -24.71 23.34 -4.03
CA GLU A 152 -25.20 24.58 -3.45
C GLU A 152 -24.21 25.16 -2.44
N GLN A 153 -23.69 24.34 -1.51
CA GLN A 153 -22.67 24.74 -0.54
C GLN A 153 -21.35 25.18 -1.20
N GLN A 154 -21.00 24.65 -2.38
CA GLN A 154 -19.85 25.16 -3.14
C GLN A 154 -20.05 26.60 -3.63
N LYS A 155 -21.30 27.07 -3.80
CA LYS A 155 -21.61 28.44 -4.24
C LYS A 155 -21.64 29.43 -3.08
N THR A 156 -22.09 29.00 -1.90
CA THR A 156 -22.27 29.87 -0.72
C THR A 156 -21.03 29.95 0.17
N ASN A 157 -19.98 29.17 -0.11
CA ASN A 157 -18.78 29.02 0.73
C ASN A 157 -19.06 28.49 2.16
N GLU A 158 -20.26 27.94 2.39
CA GLU A 158 -20.71 27.32 3.64
C GLU A 158 -20.55 25.79 3.58
N LYS A 159 -19.31 25.33 3.42
CA LYS A 159 -19.02 23.89 3.25
C LYS A 159 -19.24 23.14 4.56
N GLY A 160 -19.89 21.99 4.51
CA GLY A 160 -19.94 21.05 5.64
C GLY A 160 -18.61 20.31 5.84
N ALA A 161 -18.33 19.87 7.06
CA ALA A 161 -17.20 19.00 7.39
C ALA A 161 -17.54 18.04 8.55
N MET A 162 -16.72 17.01 8.71
CA MET A 162 -16.82 16.05 9.80
C MET A 162 -15.44 15.78 10.43
N LEU A 163 -15.43 15.49 11.73
CA LEU A 163 -14.24 15.24 12.54
C LEU A 163 -14.46 14.00 13.40
N TYR A 164 -13.55 13.04 13.36
CA TYR A 164 -13.52 11.98 14.35
C TYR A 164 -12.83 12.46 15.63
N VAL A 165 -13.31 12.02 16.79
CA VAL A 165 -12.76 12.40 18.09
C VAL A 165 -12.67 11.17 18.98
N ARG A 166 -11.49 10.89 19.54
CA ARG A 166 -11.24 9.70 20.38
C ARG A 166 -11.60 9.93 21.84
N VAL A 167 -12.88 10.17 22.11
CA VAL A 167 -13.45 10.35 23.45
C VAL A 167 -14.83 9.69 23.53
N SER A 168 -15.35 9.51 24.74
CA SER A 168 -16.73 9.06 24.96
C SER A 168 -17.75 10.13 24.56
N SER A 169 -19.00 9.73 24.32
CA SER A 169 -20.09 10.67 24.00
C SER A 169 -20.30 11.72 25.09
N LEU A 170 -20.32 11.30 26.36
CA LEU A 170 -20.43 12.21 27.51
C LEU A 170 -19.28 13.24 27.54
N LYS A 171 -18.05 12.78 27.31
CA LYS A 171 -16.90 13.69 27.29
C LYS A 171 -16.95 14.65 26.10
N MET A 172 -17.45 14.18 24.95
CA MET A 172 -17.66 15.04 23.79
C MET A 172 -18.69 16.13 24.08
N GLU A 173 -19.79 15.82 24.75
CA GLU A 173 -20.80 16.81 25.17
C GLU A 173 -20.23 17.86 26.13
N GLU A 174 -19.40 17.45 27.10
CA GLU A 174 -18.67 18.39 27.98
C GLU A 174 -17.76 19.33 27.17
N LEU A 175 -16.99 18.77 26.22
CA LEU A 175 -16.07 19.53 25.38
C LEU A 175 -16.80 20.50 24.46
N LEU A 176 -17.94 20.11 23.88
CA LEU A 176 -18.78 21.00 23.07
C LEU A 176 -19.37 22.12 23.92
N THR A 177 -19.83 21.82 25.13
CA THR A 177 -20.37 22.82 26.07
C THR A 177 -19.30 23.86 26.44
N ALA A 178 -18.08 23.39 26.74
CA ALA A 178 -16.94 24.26 27.05
C ALA A 178 -16.52 25.11 25.83
N PHE A 179 -16.47 24.51 24.64
CA PHE A 179 -16.16 25.19 23.38
C PHE A 179 -17.17 26.32 23.09
N HIS A 180 -18.46 26.05 23.23
CA HIS A 180 -19.52 27.05 23.02
C HIS A 180 -19.54 28.18 24.05
N SER A 181 -18.96 27.95 25.24
CA SER A 181 -18.87 28.96 26.31
C SER A 181 -17.64 29.86 26.20
N SER A 182 -16.75 29.61 25.23
CA SER A 182 -15.52 30.40 25.04
C SER A 182 -15.82 31.77 24.38
N PRO A 183 -15.23 32.88 24.88
CA PRO A 183 -15.43 34.23 24.31
C PRO A 183 -14.89 34.41 22.88
N THR A 184 -14.21 33.40 22.33
CA THR A 184 -13.68 33.37 20.96
C THR A 184 -14.62 32.71 19.94
N ALA A 185 -15.74 32.11 20.36
CA ALA A 185 -16.65 31.41 19.46
C ALA A 185 -17.57 32.41 18.71
N PHE A 186 -17.43 32.49 17.38
CA PHE A 186 -18.27 33.36 16.55
C PHE A 186 -19.61 32.66 16.20
N SER A 187 -20.71 33.39 16.43
CA SER A 187 -22.10 33.11 16.04
C SER A 187 -22.81 31.87 16.66
N PRO A 188 -23.86 32.06 17.48
CA PRO A 188 -24.67 31.00 18.09
C PRO A 188 -25.70 30.32 17.15
N SER A 189 -25.70 30.61 15.85
CA SER A 189 -26.82 30.26 14.95
C SER A 189 -26.74 28.92 14.23
N LEU A 190 -25.59 28.24 14.17
CA LEU A 190 -25.45 26.90 13.57
C LEU A 190 -24.58 26.02 14.48
N SER A 191 -25.10 24.87 14.93
CA SER A 191 -24.46 24.04 15.95
C SER A 191 -23.69 22.85 15.37
N ILE A 192 -22.50 22.59 15.92
CA ILE A 192 -21.79 21.32 15.73
C ILE A 192 -22.64 20.22 16.35
N SER A 193 -22.88 19.15 15.60
CA SER A 193 -23.68 18.00 16.03
C SER A 193 -22.79 16.77 16.25
N VAL A 194 -23.16 15.92 17.21
CA VAL A 194 -22.57 14.58 17.32
C VAL A 194 -23.19 13.71 16.25
N ALA A 195 -22.47 13.50 15.15
CA ALA A 195 -22.91 12.73 13.99
C ALA A 195 -23.02 11.23 14.26
N ALA A 196 -22.13 10.68 15.09
CA ALA A 196 -22.14 9.26 15.43
C ALA A 196 -21.44 8.99 16.78
N VAL A 197 -22.00 8.03 17.51
CA VAL A 197 -21.40 7.40 18.69
C VAL A 197 -21.01 5.99 18.28
N ASN A 198 -19.74 5.82 17.88
CA ASN A 198 -19.27 4.60 17.22
C ASN A 198 -18.82 3.54 18.23
N SER A 199 -18.06 3.94 19.24
CA SER A 199 -17.54 3.05 20.28
C SER A 199 -17.33 3.81 21.59
N PRO A 200 -16.96 3.13 22.70
CA PRO A 200 -16.79 3.76 24.02
C PRO A 200 -15.95 5.03 24.05
N ASN A 201 -14.92 5.09 23.20
CA ASN A 201 -13.94 6.18 23.14
C ASN A 201 -13.81 6.71 21.71
N HIS A 202 -14.89 6.65 20.92
CA HIS A 202 -14.87 7.13 19.55
C HIS A 202 -16.23 7.71 19.14
N CYS A 203 -16.23 9.03 18.92
CA CYS A 203 -17.35 9.78 18.37
C CYS A 203 -16.96 10.39 17.02
N THR A 204 -17.96 10.81 16.27
CA THR A 204 -17.81 11.65 15.09
C THR A 204 -18.70 12.86 15.27
N VAL A 205 -18.18 14.05 14.98
CA VAL A 205 -18.93 15.30 14.99
C VAL A 205 -18.99 15.90 13.59
N SER A 206 -20.03 16.67 13.30
CA SER A 206 -20.27 17.29 12.00
C SER A 206 -20.85 18.69 12.15
N GLY A 207 -20.51 19.57 11.20
CA GLY A 207 -20.90 20.97 11.25
C GLY A 207 -20.25 21.77 10.12
N LEU A 208 -20.26 23.10 10.22
CA LEU A 208 -19.64 23.96 9.21
C LEU A 208 -18.12 23.73 9.23
N ALA A 209 -17.49 23.76 8.07
CA ALA A 209 -16.06 23.53 7.94
C ALA A 209 -15.23 24.50 8.80
N THR A 210 -15.67 25.74 8.94
CA THR A 210 -15.06 26.75 9.82
C THR A 210 -15.16 26.34 11.28
N GLN A 211 -16.35 25.98 11.74
CA GLN A 211 -16.60 25.56 13.12
C GLN A 211 -15.88 24.25 13.47
N ILE A 212 -15.83 23.30 12.52
CA ILE A 212 -15.08 22.06 12.69
C ILE A 212 -13.57 22.33 12.77
N ALA A 213 -13.04 23.28 12.00
CA ALA A 213 -11.64 23.67 12.08
C ALA A 213 -11.31 24.33 13.43
N GLU A 214 -12.19 25.20 13.93
CA GLU A 214 -12.05 25.80 15.28
C GLU A 214 -12.13 24.75 16.39
N LEU A 215 -13.11 23.83 16.31
CA LEU A 215 -13.21 22.73 17.25
C LEU A 215 -11.97 21.83 17.20
N HIS A 216 -11.43 21.54 16.01
CA HIS A 216 -10.21 20.76 15.85
C HIS A 216 -9.01 21.45 16.53
N ALA A 217 -8.86 22.76 16.35
CA ALA A 217 -7.81 23.54 17.03
C ALA A 217 -8.02 23.50 18.55
N TYR A 218 -9.23 23.73 19.03
CA TYR A 218 -9.57 23.64 20.45
C TYR A 218 -9.24 22.25 21.04
N LEU A 219 -9.70 21.18 20.41
CA LEU A 219 -9.44 19.81 20.85
C LEU A 219 -7.93 19.48 20.85
N THR A 220 -7.17 20.03 19.90
CA THR A 220 -5.71 19.93 19.87
C THR A 220 -5.09 20.59 21.11
N THR A 221 -5.57 21.77 21.53
CA THR A 221 -5.11 22.41 22.78
C THR A 221 -5.47 21.60 24.03
N GLN A 222 -6.58 20.87 23.99
CA GLN A 222 -7.01 19.95 25.05
C GLN A 222 -6.32 18.58 24.98
N GLN A 223 -5.35 18.40 24.07
CA GLN A 223 -4.63 17.13 23.84
C GLN A 223 -5.55 15.95 23.50
N VAL A 224 -6.72 16.24 22.91
CA VAL A 224 -7.68 15.22 22.48
C VAL A 224 -7.36 14.78 21.07
N LYS A 225 -7.08 13.47 20.89
CA LYS A 225 -6.80 12.90 19.57
C LYS A 225 -8.04 12.96 18.68
N CYS A 226 -7.93 13.69 17.58
CA CYS A 226 -8.99 13.89 16.59
C CYS A 226 -8.41 14.01 15.18
N GLY A 227 -9.26 13.95 14.16
CA GLY A 227 -8.83 14.14 12.78
C GLY A 227 -10.00 14.29 11.80
N ARG A 228 -9.76 14.96 10.69
CA ARG A 228 -10.78 15.28 9.69
C ARG A 228 -11.16 14.02 8.89
N LEU A 229 -12.45 13.87 8.60
CA LEU A 229 -12.93 12.86 7.67
C LEU A 229 -13.00 13.45 6.26
N ASP A 230 -12.52 12.70 5.27
CA ASP A 230 -12.58 13.09 3.87
C ASP A 230 -13.97 12.82 3.28
N VAL A 231 -14.90 13.73 3.60
CA VAL A 231 -16.29 13.65 3.17
C VAL A 231 -16.78 15.02 2.70
N PRO A 232 -17.65 15.06 1.66
CA PRO A 232 -18.08 16.31 1.04
C PRO A 232 -19.02 17.17 1.88
N LEU A 233 -19.67 16.59 2.89
CA LEU A 233 -20.78 17.18 3.63
C LEU A 233 -20.71 16.87 5.11
N ALA A 234 -21.39 17.67 5.91
CA ALA A 234 -21.64 17.40 7.32
C ALA A 234 -22.81 16.42 7.49
N PHE A 235 -22.58 15.13 7.28
CA PHE A 235 -23.61 14.11 7.47
C PHE A 235 -24.10 14.06 8.92
N HIS A 236 -25.35 13.64 9.12
CA HIS A 236 -25.98 13.54 10.45
C HIS A 236 -25.91 14.86 11.22
N SER A 237 -26.29 15.94 10.54
CA SER A 237 -26.42 17.27 11.11
C SER A 237 -27.63 18.03 10.54
N PRO A 238 -28.09 19.09 11.22
CA PRO A 238 -29.12 20.00 10.71
C PRO A 238 -28.77 20.66 9.36
N GLN A 239 -27.51 20.62 8.91
CA GLN A 239 -27.11 21.19 7.62
C GLN A 239 -27.72 20.48 6.41
N LEU A 240 -28.29 19.30 6.62
CA LEU A 240 -28.99 18.56 5.57
C LEU A 240 -30.46 19.00 5.40
N ASN A 241 -31.00 19.87 6.26
CA ASN A 241 -32.43 20.21 6.31
C ASN A 241 -32.97 20.87 5.04
N SER A 242 -32.17 21.70 4.37
CA SER A 242 -32.64 22.55 3.26
C SER A 242 -32.99 21.79 1.97
N ALA A 243 -32.58 20.51 1.86
CA ALA A 243 -32.64 19.76 0.60
C ALA A 243 -33.51 18.48 0.65
N LEU A 244 -34.34 18.28 1.69
CA LEU A 244 -35.00 16.98 1.91
C LEU A 244 -36.25 16.68 1.08
N THR A 245 -36.90 17.70 0.51
CA THR A 245 -38.27 17.60 -0.01
C THR A 245 -38.45 16.49 -1.05
N ARG A 246 -37.45 16.25 -1.91
CA ARG A 246 -37.55 15.22 -2.94
C ARG A 246 -37.37 13.81 -2.40
N PHE A 247 -36.45 13.61 -1.48
CA PHE A 247 -36.26 12.32 -0.82
C PHE A 247 -37.48 11.96 0.03
N GLU A 248 -38.10 12.94 0.69
CA GLU A 248 -39.36 12.75 1.40
C GLU A 248 -40.46 12.19 0.48
N MET A 249 -40.60 12.69 -0.76
CA MET A 249 -41.58 12.15 -1.72
C MET A 249 -41.30 10.68 -2.06
N THR A 250 -40.04 10.29 -2.20
CA THR A 250 -39.65 8.89 -2.45
C THR A 250 -39.96 8.03 -1.23
N LEU A 251 -39.63 8.51 -0.03
CA LEU A 251 -39.93 7.83 1.23
C LEU A 251 -41.44 7.64 1.42
N GLN A 252 -42.27 8.64 1.10
CA GLN A 252 -43.73 8.54 1.19
C GLN A 252 -44.30 7.42 0.28
N LYS A 253 -43.63 7.10 -0.83
CA LYS A 253 -44.03 6.00 -1.71
C LYS A 253 -43.54 4.63 -1.23
N ILE A 254 -42.29 4.56 -0.78
CA ILE A 254 -41.64 3.29 -0.42
C ILE A 254 -42.03 2.83 0.98
N CYS A 255 -42.00 3.72 1.98
CA CYS A 255 -42.19 3.37 3.39
C CYS A 255 -43.49 2.58 3.67
N PRO A 256 -44.66 2.90 3.08
CA PRO A 256 -45.88 2.12 3.31
C PRO A 256 -45.79 0.65 2.88
N THR A 257 -44.89 0.33 1.95
CA THR A 257 -44.73 -1.01 1.35
C THR A 257 -43.66 -1.86 2.04
N VAL A 258 -43.00 -1.33 3.07
CA VAL A 258 -41.96 -2.03 3.82
C VAL A 258 -42.52 -3.28 4.48
N GLN A 259 -41.76 -4.37 4.38
CA GLN A 259 -42.11 -5.67 4.94
C GLN A 259 -41.51 -5.84 6.34
N GLU A 260 -42.04 -6.82 7.10
CA GLU A 260 -41.42 -7.21 8.37
C GLU A 260 -40.06 -7.84 8.13
N ALA A 261 -39.13 -7.58 9.05
CA ALA A 261 -37.78 -8.09 8.95
C ALA A 261 -37.76 -9.59 9.25
N SER A 262 -37.17 -10.39 8.36
CA SER A 262 -36.96 -11.83 8.58
C SER A 262 -35.95 -12.11 9.70
N VAL A 263 -35.05 -11.16 9.94
CA VAL A 263 -34.11 -11.14 11.06
C VAL A 263 -34.06 -9.73 11.65
N PRO A 264 -33.82 -9.56 12.96
CA PRO A 264 -33.76 -8.24 13.57
C PRO A 264 -32.72 -7.32 12.91
N VAL A 265 -33.12 -6.07 12.67
CA VAL A 265 -32.23 -4.99 12.22
C VAL A 265 -32.07 -3.98 13.34
N ILE A 266 -30.84 -3.61 13.72
CA ILE A 266 -30.62 -2.61 14.77
C ILE A 266 -30.79 -1.18 14.21
N CYS A 267 -31.60 -0.38 14.90
CA CYS A 267 -31.91 0.99 14.56
C CYS A 267 -30.76 1.94 14.89
N ASN A 268 -30.30 2.71 13.90
CA ASN A 268 -29.21 3.68 14.10
C ASN A 268 -29.58 4.83 15.06
N LEU A 269 -30.85 5.24 15.15
CA LEU A 269 -31.22 6.37 16.01
C LEU A 269 -31.33 5.99 17.50
N THR A 270 -31.67 4.74 17.80
CA THR A 270 -32.03 4.32 19.17
C THR A 270 -31.09 3.29 19.76
N GLY A 271 -30.34 2.57 18.92
CA GLY A 271 -29.52 1.43 19.29
C GLY A 271 -30.32 0.17 19.66
N THR A 272 -31.65 0.15 19.45
CA THR A 272 -32.53 -1.00 19.72
C THR A 272 -33.06 -1.61 18.42
N PRO A 273 -33.76 -2.76 18.42
CA PRO A 273 -34.33 -3.31 17.19
C PRO A 273 -35.27 -2.32 16.48
N LEU A 274 -35.09 -2.17 15.17
CA LEU A 274 -35.92 -1.35 14.31
C LEU A 274 -37.31 -1.95 14.20
N THR A 275 -38.32 -1.21 14.68
CA THR A 275 -39.71 -1.63 14.59
C THR A 275 -40.26 -1.41 13.19
N ILE A 276 -41.21 -2.25 12.78
CA ILE A 276 -41.92 -2.08 11.50
C ILE A 276 -42.63 -0.72 11.42
N SER A 277 -43.17 -0.22 12.55
CA SER A 277 -43.81 1.09 12.62
C SER A 277 -42.84 2.23 12.29
N ASN A 278 -41.60 2.16 12.77
CA ASN A 278 -40.58 3.16 12.44
C ASN A 278 -40.12 3.01 10.99
N ALA A 279 -39.90 1.78 10.51
CA ALA A 279 -39.46 1.55 9.14
C ALA A 279 -40.51 2.00 8.09
N ARG A 280 -41.80 1.91 8.43
CA ARG A 280 -42.93 2.41 7.60
C ARG A 280 -43.19 3.91 7.74
N ASN A 281 -42.44 4.62 8.58
CA ASN A 281 -42.59 6.06 8.77
C ASN A 281 -41.54 6.83 7.96
N PRO A 282 -41.92 7.64 6.93
CA PRO A 282 -40.98 8.48 6.20
C PRO A 282 -40.14 9.40 7.10
N GLN A 283 -40.73 9.93 8.18
CA GLN A 283 -40.05 10.83 9.11
C GLN A 283 -38.90 10.13 9.83
N TYR A 284 -38.95 8.80 10.01
CA TYR A 284 -37.83 8.05 10.57
C TYR A 284 -36.59 8.15 9.67
N TRP A 285 -36.75 8.00 8.36
CA TRP A 285 -35.64 7.99 7.40
C TRP A 285 -35.07 9.39 7.10
N LEU A 286 -35.91 10.42 7.23
CA LEU A 286 -35.44 11.81 7.24
C LEU A 286 -34.54 12.06 8.45
N ARG A 287 -35.04 11.72 9.66
CA ARG A 287 -34.26 11.80 10.90
C ARG A 287 -33.01 10.93 10.86
N HIS A 288 -33.08 9.73 10.28
CA HIS A 288 -31.94 8.84 10.06
C HIS A 288 -30.78 9.51 9.32
N SER A 289 -31.08 10.44 8.40
CA SER A 289 -30.06 11.16 7.65
C SER A 289 -29.47 12.36 8.42
N GLN A 290 -30.17 12.85 9.45
CA GLN A 290 -29.89 14.11 10.16
C GLN A 290 -29.40 13.93 11.60
N GLU A 291 -29.80 12.84 12.25
CA GLU A 291 -29.56 12.59 13.66
C GLU A 291 -28.44 11.58 13.88
N SER A 292 -27.91 11.57 15.10
CA SER A 292 -26.73 10.81 15.47
C SER A 292 -26.90 9.28 15.29
N VAL A 293 -25.90 8.64 14.69
CA VAL A 293 -25.82 7.17 14.61
C VAL A 293 -25.34 6.58 15.94
N GLN A 294 -26.22 5.89 16.65
CA GLN A 294 -26.02 5.19 17.92
C GLN A 294 -25.47 3.77 17.74
N PHE A 295 -24.35 3.61 17.03
CA PHE A 295 -23.78 2.30 16.71
C PHE A 295 -23.30 1.56 17.97
N GLN A 296 -22.62 2.25 18.88
CA GLN A 296 -22.15 1.67 20.16
C GLN A 296 -23.31 1.04 20.94
N LYS A 297 -24.41 1.79 21.10
CA LYS A 297 -25.61 1.31 21.81
C LYS A 297 -26.26 0.13 21.08
N GLY A 298 -26.18 0.11 19.75
CA GLY A 298 -26.59 -1.03 18.94
C GLY A 298 -25.84 -2.32 19.27
N VAL A 299 -24.52 -2.23 19.35
CA VAL A 299 -23.67 -3.36 19.77
C VAL A 299 -23.98 -3.76 21.21
N GLU A 300 -24.18 -2.80 22.11
CA GLU A 300 -24.58 -3.06 23.49
C GLU A 300 -25.88 -3.86 23.58
N THR A 301 -26.91 -3.49 22.82
CA THR A 301 -28.18 -4.23 22.76
C THR A 301 -27.95 -5.66 22.27
N ILE A 302 -27.18 -5.85 21.19
CA ILE A 302 -26.88 -7.19 20.66
C ILE A 302 -26.23 -8.06 21.73
N VAL A 303 -25.27 -7.52 22.48
CA VAL A 303 -24.52 -8.28 23.50
C VAL A 303 -25.37 -8.52 24.75
N ARG A 304 -26.07 -7.50 25.28
CA ARG A 304 -26.71 -7.53 26.60
C ARG A 304 -28.16 -7.98 26.64
N ASP A 305 -28.92 -7.81 25.57
CA ASP A 305 -30.36 -8.12 25.61
C ASP A 305 -30.57 -9.63 25.86
N LYS A 306 -31.24 -9.95 26.96
CA LYS A 306 -31.63 -11.31 27.40
C LYS A 306 -33.16 -11.45 27.44
N SER A 307 -33.88 -10.67 26.65
CA SER A 307 -35.34 -10.83 26.56
C SER A 307 -35.67 -12.21 25.97
N ALA A 308 -36.76 -12.84 26.42
CA ALA A 308 -37.17 -14.17 25.93
C ALA A 308 -37.34 -14.25 24.39
N GLN A 309 -37.58 -13.11 23.75
CA GLN A 309 -37.59 -12.96 22.30
C GLN A 309 -36.17 -13.06 21.72
N TRP A 310 -35.19 -12.38 22.31
CA TRP A 310 -33.78 -12.41 21.90
C TRP A 310 -33.05 -13.70 22.31
N ASP A 311 -33.40 -14.32 23.44
CA ASP A 311 -32.87 -15.61 23.89
C ASP A 311 -33.32 -16.77 22.99
N LYS A 312 -34.56 -16.73 22.46
CA LYS A 312 -34.99 -17.65 21.40
C LYS A 312 -34.26 -17.44 20.07
N MET A 313 -33.61 -16.30 19.85
CA MET A 313 -32.84 -16.00 18.63
C MET A 313 -31.33 -16.22 18.81
N LYS A 314 -30.83 -16.04 20.04
CA LYS A 314 -29.48 -16.37 20.52
C LYS A 314 -29.36 -17.82 20.98
N GLN A 315 -30.06 -18.76 20.35
CA GLN A 315 -30.06 -20.20 20.74
C GLN A 315 -28.67 -20.86 20.72
N SER A 316 -27.62 -20.13 20.36
CA SER A 316 -26.23 -20.54 20.45
C SER A 316 -25.43 -19.63 21.38
N VAL A 317 -24.53 -20.25 22.15
CA VAL A 317 -23.72 -19.60 23.20
C VAL A 317 -22.65 -18.65 22.61
N SER A 318 -22.50 -18.59 21.28
CA SER A 318 -21.44 -17.83 20.59
C SER A 318 -21.96 -16.95 19.44
N LEU A 319 -21.69 -15.65 19.51
CA LEU A 319 -21.91 -14.68 18.43
C LEU A 319 -20.68 -14.62 17.51
N ILE A 320 -20.90 -14.65 16.20
CA ILE A 320 -19.86 -14.39 15.19
C ILE A 320 -20.23 -13.13 14.41
N TRP A 321 -19.28 -12.21 14.28
CA TRP A 321 -19.49 -10.90 13.66
C TRP A 321 -18.82 -10.86 12.29
N LEU A 322 -19.56 -10.47 11.27
CA LEU A 322 -19.11 -10.46 9.87
C LEU A 322 -19.37 -9.09 9.26
N GLU A 323 -18.33 -8.39 8.82
CA GLU A 323 -18.45 -7.09 8.12
C GLU A 323 -18.68 -7.32 6.62
N MET A 324 -19.92 -7.13 6.19
CA MET A 324 -20.40 -7.34 4.83
C MET A 324 -19.99 -6.18 3.91
N GLY A 325 -18.71 -5.82 3.89
CA GLY A 325 -18.17 -4.73 3.09
C GLY A 325 -16.65 -4.75 3.10
N VAL A 326 -16.05 -3.66 2.63
CA VAL A 326 -14.59 -3.50 2.64
C VAL A 326 -14.09 -2.86 3.94
N GLY A 327 -12.96 -3.34 4.44
CA GLY A 327 -12.35 -2.85 5.68
C GLY A 327 -12.79 -3.59 6.94
N ARG A 328 -12.33 -3.10 8.10
CA ARG A 328 -12.58 -3.70 9.43
C ARG A 328 -13.12 -2.70 10.45
N THR A 329 -13.69 -1.60 9.98
CA THR A 329 -14.00 -0.44 10.81
C THR A 329 -15.08 -0.77 11.83
N LEU A 330 -16.18 -1.37 11.38
CA LEU A 330 -17.28 -1.73 12.28
C LEU A 330 -16.91 -2.88 13.21
N LEU A 331 -16.13 -3.85 12.75
CA LEU A 331 -15.56 -4.92 13.59
C LEU A 331 -14.72 -4.33 14.73
N THR A 332 -13.93 -3.30 14.44
CA THR A 332 -13.11 -2.63 15.45
C THR A 332 -13.97 -1.92 16.49
N PHE A 333 -15.00 -1.18 16.06
CA PHE A 333 -15.93 -0.51 16.96
C PHE A 333 -16.72 -1.50 17.82
N ALA A 334 -17.24 -2.55 17.20
CA ALA A 334 -17.98 -3.60 17.90
C ALA A 334 -17.10 -4.36 18.91
N LYS A 335 -15.85 -4.64 18.57
CA LYS A 335 -14.88 -5.27 19.49
C LYS A 335 -14.61 -4.40 20.72
N GLN A 336 -14.42 -3.10 20.54
CA GLN A 336 -14.18 -2.16 21.64
C GLN A 336 -15.37 -2.12 22.60
N GLU A 337 -16.59 -2.04 22.09
CA GLU A 337 -17.80 -2.07 22.92
C GLU A 337 -17.98 -3.43 23.62
N PHE A 338 -17.75 -4.54 22.90
CA PHE A 338 -17.78 -5.88 23.49
C PHE A 338 -16.80 -6.00 24.66
N GLN A 339 -15.55 -5.54 24.49
CA GLN A 339 -14.53 -5.54 25.53
C GLN A 339 -14.94 -4.70 26.75
N ARG A 340 -15.50 -3.49 26.52
CA ARG A 340 -16.03 -2.65 27.60
C ARG A 340 -17.11 -3.38 28.39
N ILE A 341 -18.04 -4.05 27.71
CA ILE A 341 -19.13 -4.81 28.35
C ILE A 341 -18.57 -5.99 29.15
N GLN A 342 -17.59 -6.73 28.61
CA GLN A 342 -16.94 -7.83 29.33
C GLN A 342 -16.21 -7.36 30.59
N GLN A 343 -15.51 -6.23 30.52
CA GLN A 343 -14.86 -5.61 31.68
C GLN A 343 -15.89 -5.22 32.75
N GLU A 344 -17.02 -4.63 32.35
CA GLU A 344 -18.09 -4.25 33.27
C GLU A 344 -18.74 -5.47 33.94
N ILE A 345 -19.00 -6.55 33.20
CA ILE A 345 -19.55 -7.80 33.75
C ILE A 345 -18.55 -8.43 34.73
N THR A 346 -17.27 -8.45 34.38
CA THR A 346 -16.20 -8.99 35.24
C THR A 346 -16.08 -8.21 36.53
N ALA A 347 -16.05 -6.87 36.45
CA ALA A 347 -15.99 -5.99 37.62
C ALA A 347 -17.18 -6.19 38.57
N ARG A 348 -18.42 -6.27 38.04
CA ARG A 348 -19.61 -6.55 38.83
C ARG A 348 -19.59 -7.94 39.49
N THR A 349 -19.01 -8.93 38.81
CA THR A 349 -18.88 -10.29 39.36
C THR A 349 -17.92 -10.30 40.54
N VAL A 350 -16.76 -9.63 40.42
CA VAL A 350 -15.79 -9.48 41.52
C VAL A 350 -16.39 -8.72 42.71
N GLU A 351 -17.06 -7.59 42.47
CA GLU A 351 -17.76 -6.84 43.54
C GLU A 351 -18.86 -7.67 44.23
N ASN A 352 -19.58 -8.50 43.47
CA ASN A 352 -20.61 -9.37 44.02
C ASN A 352 -20.01 -10.57 44.77
N GLU A 353 -18.89 -11.13 44.34
CA GLU A 353 -18.15 -12.18 45.07
C GLU A 353 -17.54 -11.64 46.37
N GLU A 354 -17.01 -10.40 46.35
CA GLU A 354 -16.54 -9.71 47.56
C GLU A 354 -17.69 -9.40 48.54
N LYS A 355 -18.89 -9.09 48.03
CA LYS A 355 -20.11 -8.91 48.84
C LYS A 355 -20.72 -10.25 49.31
N GLN A 356 -20.63 -11.31 48.51
CA GLN A 356 -21.15 -12.66 48.81
C GLN A 356 -20.19 -13.53 49.64
N GLN A 357 -18.94 -13.12 49.87
CA GLN A 357 -18.09 -13.73 50.90
C GLN A 357 -18.64 -13.62 52.34
N LYS A 358 -19.83 -13.02 52.52
CA LYS A 358 -20.63 -13.08 53.77
C LYS A 358 -21.81 -14.07 53.75
N THR A 359 -22.14 -14.72 52.64
CA THR A 359 -23.20 -15.74 52.57
C THR A 359 -22.83 -16.86 51.59
N THR A 360 -22.71 -18.06 52.15
CA THR A 360 -22.22 -19.29 51.52
C THR A 360 -23.15 -19.80 50.43
N GLU A 361 -22.98 -19.36 49.18
CA GLU A 361 -23.45 -20.10 48.00
C GLU A 361 -22.75 -19.57 46.74
N LYS A 362 -21.78 -20.34 46.22
CA LYS A 362 -21.11 -20.06 44.93
C LYS A 362 -22.01 -20.54 43.79
N SER A 363 -22.65 -19.63 43.07
CA SER A 363 -23.22 -19.94 41.74
C SER A 363 -22.13 -19.75 40.67
N THR A 364 -21.63 -20.86 40.12
CA THR A 364 -20.74 -20.86 38.97
C THR A 364 -21.55 -20.62 37.69
N ASP A 365 -21.70 -19.37 37.30
CA ASP A 365 -22.26 -18.99 35.99
C ASP A 365 -21.31 -17.99 35.31
N SER A 366 -20.01 -18.30 35.28
CA SER A 366 -18.97 -17.52 34.62
C SER A 366 -18.85 -17.93 33.15
N THR A 367 -19.85 -17.63 32.33
CA THR A 367 -19.73 -17.73 30.87
C THR A 367 -18.90 -16.56 30.36
N ALA A 368 -17.57 -16.71 30.30
CA ALA A 368 -16.70 -15.76 29.63
C ALA A 368 -17.01 -15.79 28.12
N PHE A 369 -17.65 -14.74 27.59
CA PHE A 369 -17.94 -14.66 26.16
C PHE A 369 -16.67 -14.32 25.40
N LEU A 370 -16.32 -15.12 24.39
CA LEU A 370 -15.18 -14.86 23.50
C LEU A 370 -15.61 -13.97 22.32
N TRP A 371 -14.76 -13.02 21.94
CA TRP A 371 -14.95 -12.21 20.73
C TRP A 371 -14.59 -13.02 19.48
N ASN A 372 -15.55 -13.21 18.57
CA ASN A 372 -15.35 -13.91 17.31
C ASN A 372 -15.72 -12.99 16.12
N GLY A 373 -14.85 -12.04 15.78
CA GLY A 373 -15.01 -11.17 14.61
C GLY A 373 -14.19 -11.69 13.43
N ILE A 374 -14.84 -11.93 12.30
CA ILE A 374 -14.22 -12.45 11.07
C ILE A 374 -14.22 -11.34 10.01
N LEU A 375 -13.04 -11.02 9.50
CA LEU A 375 -12.86 -10.01 8.46
C LEU A 375 -13.03 -10.64 7.07
N LEU A 376 -13.94 -10.10 6.26
CA LEU A 376 -14.19 -10.61 4.91
C LEU A 376 -13.19 -10.05 3.90
N LEU A 377 -12.99 -8.73 3.90
CA LEU A 377 -12.16 -8.02 2.94
C LEU A 377 -11.32 -6.92 3.62
N PRO A 378 -9.98 -6.97 3.59
CA PRO A 378 -9.14 -5.91 4.13
C PRO A 378 -9.21 -4.66 3.24
N SER A 379 -9.05 -3.49 3.84
CA SER A 379 -8.81 -2.24 3.12
C SER A 379 -7.30 -1.97 3.03
N PRO A 380 -6.75 -1.46 1.90
CA PRO A 380 -5.32 -1.15 1.76
C PRO A 380 -4.79 -0.18 2.82
N SER A 381 -5.66 0.67 3.37
CA SER A 381 -5.32 1.70 4.37
C SER A 381 -5.36 1.21 5.82
N GLN A 382 -5.64 -0.08 6.09
CA GLN A 382 -5.86 -0.63 7.45
C GLN A 382 -4.98 -1.86 7.78
N SER A 383 -3.68 -1.80 7.54
CA SER A 383 -2.71 -2.81 8.00
C SER A 383 -2.03 -2.39 9.32
N ASP A 384 -2.74 -2.55 10.44
CA ASP A 384 -2.10 -2.62 11.76
C ASP A 384 -1.65 -4.08 12.02
N SER A 385 -0.32 -4.27 12.08
CA SER A 385 0.42 -5.26 12.89
C SER A 385 -0.08 -6.71 12.93
N VAL A 386 0.40 -7.56 12.01
CA VAL A 386 0.82 -8.96 12.28
C VAL A 386 1.96 -9.27 11.31
N SER A 387 3.16 -9.52 11.83
CA SER A 387 4.30 -10.02 11.08
C SER A 387 4.25 -11.56 10.96
N VAL A 388 4.91 -12.04 9.91
CA VAL A 388 5.27 -13.44 9.57
C VAL A 388 4.35 -14.12 8.54
N VAL A 389 4.80 -14.04 7.27
CA VAL A 389 4.34 -14.79 6.07
C VAL A 389 2.92 -14.43 5.60
N GLN A 390 2.77 -13.28 4.93
CA GLN A 390 1.64 -13.06 4.04
C GLN A 390 2.16 -12.45 2.74
N GLU A 391 2.19 -13.28 1.69
CA GLU A 391 1.82 -12.83 0.36
C GLU A 391 0.68 -11.82 0.51
N SER A 392 0.83 -10.64 -0.08
CA SER A 392 -0.16 -9.56 -0.06
C SER A 392 -1.58 -10.10 0.04
N MET A 393 -2.29 -9.79 1.14
CA MET A 393 -3.66 -10.26 1.40
C MET A 393 -4.57 -9.91 0.21
N ASN A 394 -4.66 -10.83 -0.74
CA ASN A 394 -5.53 -10.76 -1.90
C ASN A 394 -6.97 -10.87 -1.37
N GLU A 395 -7.89 -10.06 -1.92
CA GLU A 395 -9.32 -10.08 -1.55
C GLU A 395 -9.89 -11.50 -1.56
N SER A 396 -9.47 -12.34 -2.51
CA SER A 396 -9.86 -13.75 -2.61
C SER A 396 -9.31 -14.61 -1.46
N TYR A 397 -8.06 -14.39 -1.05
CA TYR A 397 -7.48 -15.11 0.09
C TYR A 397 -8.23 -14.75 1.37
N SER A 398 -8.55 -13.47 1.56
CA SER A 398 -9.30 -12.99 2.74
C SER A 398 -10.71 -13.58 2.75
N PHE A 399 -11.40 -13.59 1.61
CA PHE A 399 -12.71 -14.21 1.46
C PHE A 399 -12.67 -15.71 1.80
N LEU A 400 -11.72 -16.46 1.24
CA LEU A 400 -11.59 -17.91 1.50
C LEU A 400 -11.16 -18.20 2.95
N SER A 401 -10.30 -17.36 3.52
CA SER A 401 -9.92 -17.45 4.94
C SER A 401 -11.13 -17.25 5.83
N ALA A 402 -12.00 -16.29 5.53
CA ALA A 402 -13.25 -16.08 6.26
C ALA A 402 -14.18 -17.30 6.16
N VAL A 403 -14.32 -17.91 4.97
CA VAL A 403 -15.08 -19.17 4.80
C VAL A 403 -14.49 -20.29 5.68
N GLY A 404 -13.17 -20.43 5.70
CA GLY A 404 -12.48 -21.41 6.55
C GLY A 404 -12.64 -21.14 8.05
N GLU A 405 -12.53 -19.88 8.48
CA GLU A 405 -12.75 -19.47 9.88
C GLU A 405 -14.19 -19.73 10.32
N MET A 406 -15.17 -19.45 9.47
CA MET A 406 -16.58 -19.77 9.74
C MET A 406 -16.80 -21.29 9.87
N TRP A 407 -16.22 -22.08 8.97
CA TRP A 407 -16.31 -23.54 9.04
C TRP A 407 -15.68 -24.09 10.33
N ASN A 408 -14.51 -23.58 10.73
CA ASN A 408 -13.87 -23.91 12.01
C ASN A 408 -14.71 -23.51 13.22
N ALA A 409 -15.48 -22.42 13.10
CA ALA A 409 -16.42 -21.98 14.12
C ALA A 409 -17.77 -22.72 14.09
N ASN A 410 -17.86 -23.84 13.35
CA ASN A 410 -19.05 -24.69 13.23
C ASN A 410 -20.25 -24.00 12.54
N VAL A 411 -19.97 -22.99 11.69
CA VAL A 411 -20.95 -22.47 10.74
C VAL A 411 -21.11 -23.51 9.62
N LYS A 412 -22.36 -23.85 9.31
CA LYS A 412 -22.65 -24.77 8.21
C LYS A 412 -22.41 -24.08 6.86
N ILE A 413 -21.39 -24.52 6.15
CA ILE A 413 -21.08 -24.09 4.78
C ILE A 413 -21.64 -25.10 3.79
N ASP A 414 -22.34 -24.62 2.76
CA ASP A 414 -22.74 -25.42 1.61
C ASP A 414 -21.56 -25.60 0.65
N TRP A 415 -20.79 -26.67 0.88
CA TRP A 415 -19.63 -27.00 0.06
C TRP A 415 -20.02 -27.49 -1.33
N ASP A 416 -21.21 -28.04 -1.51
CA ASP A 416 -21.68 -28.49 -2.83
C ASP A 416 -21.90 -27.28 -3.74
N GLU A 417 -22.61 -26.24 -3.26
CA GLU A 417 -22.76 -24.99 -3.99
C GLU A 417 -21.41 -24.32 -4.27
N PHE A 418 -20.51 -24.32 -3.29
CA PHE A 418 -19.14 -23.80 -3.44
C PHE A 418 -18.37 -24.47 -4.60
N TYR A 419 -18.39 -25.81 -4.65
CA TYR A 419 -17.66 -26.56 -5.68
C TYR A 419 -18.35 -26.62 -7.03
N VAL A 420 -19.69 -26.60 -7.09
CA VAL A 420 -20.45 -26.53 -8.35
C VAL A 420 -20.04 -25.29 -9.15
N TRP A 421 -19.94 -24.15 -8.47
CA TRP A 421 -19.55 -22.89 -9.11
C TRP A 421 -18.10 -22.90 -9.60
N TYR A 422 -17.20 -23.49 -8.82
CA TYR A 422 -15.81 -23.67 -9.22
C TYR A 422 -15.71 -24.62 -10.43
N ALA A 423 -16.48 -25.70 -10.45
CA ALA A 423 -16.48 -26.71 -11.51
C ALA A 423 -17.03 -26.22 -12.85
N GLN A 424 -17.96 -25.26 -12.85
CA GLN A 424 -18.55 -24.69 -14.06
C GLN A 424 -17.63 -23.69 -14.77
N ASN A 425 -16.63 -23.15 -14.07
CA ASN A 425 -15.77 -22.07 -14.56
C ASN A 425 -14.27 -22.43 -14.59
N ALA A 426 -13.87 -23.55 -13.97
CA ALA A 426 -12.53 -24.09 -14.07
C ALA A 426 -12.39 -24.98 -15.33
N GLN A 427 -11.18 -25.00 -15.92
CA GLN A 427 -10.86 -25.90 -17.06
C GLN A 427 -10.96 -27.39 -16.70
N SER A 428 -11.09 -27.74 -15.41
CA SER A 428 -11.24 -29.11 -14.93
C SER A 428 -12.25 -29.18 -13.78
N ARG A 429 -13.05 -30.25 -13.73
CA ARG A 429 -14.00 -30.50 -12.63
C ARG A 429 -13.25 -31.00 -11.38
N PRO A 430 -13.69 -30.61 -10.17
CA PRO A 430 -13.22 -31.23 -8.94
C PRO A 430 -13.39 -32.75 -9.03
N SER A 431 -12.32 -33.49 -8.74
CA SER A 431 -12.35 -34.94 -8.70
C SER A 431 -12.05 -35.40 -7.28
N ARG A 432 -12.65 -36.52 -6.88
CA ARG A 432 -12.33 -37.14 -5.60
C ARG A 432 -10.90 -37.66 -5.66
N ILE A 433 -10.04 -37.14 -4.81
CA ILE A 433 -8.68 -37.64 -4.62
C ILE A 433 -8.64 -38.60 -3.42
N SER A 434 -7.82 -39.64 -3.51
CA SER A 434 -7.59 -40.53 -2.37
C SER A 434 -6.75 -39.80 -1.33
N LEU A 435 -7.31 -39.56 -0.15
CA LEU A 435 -6.63 -38.98 1.00
C LEU A 435 -6.26 -40.09 2.01
N PRO A 436 -5.26 -39.86 2.89
CA PRO A 436 -5.03 -40.76 4.02
C PRO A 436 -6.31 -40.98 4.82
N THR A 437 -6.47 -42.18 5.38
CA THR A 437 -7.55 -42.46 6.32
C THR A 437 -7.39 -41.61 7.59
N TYR A 438 -8.48 -41.44 8.33
CA TYR A 438 -8.45 -40.70 9.60
C TYR A 438 -7.34 -41.25 10.52
N PRO A 439 -6.42 -40.39 11.03
CA PRO A 439 -5.35 -40.82 11.90
C PRO A 439 -5.90 -41.05 13.31
N PHE A 440 -6.43 -42.25 13.57
CA PHE A 440 -6.93 -42.60 14.90
C PHE A 440 -5.81 -42.45 15.94
N HIS A 441 -6.07 -41.67 16.99
CA HIS A 441 -5.23 -41.63 18.19
C HIS A 441 -5.28 -42.99 18.90
N ALA A 442 -4.35 -43.88 18.57
CA ALA A 442 -4.25 -45.24 19.12
C ALA A 442 -3.60 -45.28 20.52
N ASP A 443 -3.40 -44.12 21.13
CA ASP A 443 -2.70 -43.91 22.41
C ASP A 443 -3.50 -44.46 23.60
N GLN A 444 -4.80 -44.69 23.42
CA GLN A 444 -5.68 -45.31 24.40
C GLN A 444 -5.86 -46.80 24.10
N ARG A 445 -5.14 -47.65 24.83
CA ARG A 445 -5.45 -49.09 24.87
C ARG A 445 -6.71 -49.31 25.70
N VAL A 446 -7.83 -49.48 25.02
CA VAL A 446 -9.07 -49.96 25.64
C VAL A 446 -9.05 -51.48 25.59
N PHE A 447 -8.87 -52.11 26.74
CA PHE A 447 -9.00 -53.56 26.90
C PHE A 447 -9.95 -53.85 28.05
N ILE A 448 -10.78 -54.87 27.89
CA ILE A 448 -11.61 -55.37 28.98
C ILE A 448 -10.68 -56.22 29.86
N LYS A 449 -10.39 -55.78 31.08
CA LYS A 449 -9.74 -56.65 32.07
C LYS A 449 -10.65 -57.85 32.30
N GLU A 450 -10.10 -59.06 32.20
CA GLU A 450 -10.80 -60.26 32.66
C GLU A 450 -11.30 -60.01 34.10
N PRO A 451 -12.55 -60.36 34.42
CA PRO A 451 -13.01 -60.32 35.81
C PRO A 451 -12.05 -61.21 36.63
N PRO A 452 -11.73 -60.84 37.88
CA PRO A 452 -10.81 -61.63 38.70
C PRO A 452 -11.36 -63.05 38.84
N HIS A 453 -10.79 -64.00 38.08
CA HIS A 453 -11.11 -65.40 38.19
C HIS A 453 -10.58 -65.93 39.53
N SER A 454 -11.37 -65.74 40.57
CA SER A 454 -11.34 -66.59 41.76
C SER A 454 -12.34 -67.72 41.56
N ILE A 455 -12.00 -68.67 40.68
CA ILE A 455 -12.58 -70.01 40.74
C ILE A 455 -11.43 -71.00 40.58
N SER A 456 -10.97 -71.50 41.72
CA SER A 456 -10.20 -72.72 41.84
C SER A 456 -11.00 -73.88 41.27
N ILE A 457 -10.55 -74.44 40.14
CA ILE A 457 -10.98 -75.77 39.71
C ILE A 457 -9.80 -76.71 39.92
N ASN A 458 -9.97 -77.57 40.92
CA ASN A 458 -9.07 -78.66 41.25
C ASN A 458 -8.83 -79.55 40.04
N SER A 459 -7.57 -79.97 39.91
CA SER A 459 -7.12 -81.10 39.12
C SER A 459 -8.01 -82.32 39.32
N ASN A 460 -8.61 -82.82 38.24
CA ASN A 460 -8.75 -84.24 37.92
C ASN A 460 -9.59 -84.37 36.64
N THR A 461 -8.94 -84.71 35.53
CA THR A 461 -9.20 -85.90 34.69
C THR A 461 -8.60 -85.70 33.30
N THR A 462 -7.79 -86.69 32.92
CA THR A 462 -7.31 -87.02 31.58
C THR A 462 -8.46 -87.15 30.57
N ASP A 463 -8.28 -86.67 29.33
CA ASP A 463 -8.46 -87.45 28.09
C ASP A 463 -8.36 -86.62 26.79
N CYS A 464 -7.63 -87.20 25.82
CA CYS A 464 -7.84 -87.24 24.35
C CYS A 464 -8.17 -85.95 23.56
N SER A 465 -7.32 -85.41 22.66
CA SER A 465 -6.78 -85.89 21.35
C SER A 465 -7.43 -85.19 20.15
N CYS A 466 -6.65 -85.07 19.04
CA CYS A 466 -6.97 -84.64 17.65
C CYS A 466 -6.63 -83.16 17.35
N SER A 467 -5.50 -82.79 16.71
CA SER A 467 -5.04 -83.01 15.30
C SER A 467 -5.99 -82.36 14.28
N PHE A 468 -5.63 -81.36 13.46
CA PHE A 468 -4.83 -81.37 12.20
C PHE A 468 -4.85 -79.93 11.57
N PRO A 469 -4.18 -79.62 10.44
CA PRO A 469 -2.79 -79.86 10.04
C PRO A 469 -2.05 -78.58 9.58
N VAL A 470 -0.74 -78.56 9.76
CA VAL A 470 0.19 -77.72 8.99
C VAL A 470 0.64 -78.51 7.75
N ALA A 471 0.57 -77.91 6.56
CA ALA A 471 1.26 -78.38 5.38
C ALA A 471 2.39 -77.41 5.02
N SER A 472 3.62 -77.89 5.23
CA SER A 472 4.91 -77.43 4.71
C SER A 472 4.96 -77.48 3.17
N VAL A 473 5.89 -76.80 2.46
CA VAL A 473 7.30 -77.16 2.20
C VAL A 473 7.97 -75.89 1.61
N SER A 474 8.99 -75.26 2.23
CA SER A 474 10.45 -75.51 2.14
C SER A 474 11.04 -75.33 0.71
N SER A 475 12.24 -74.82 0.45
CA SER A 475 13.41 -74.45 1.26
C SER A 475 14.48 -73.79 0.35
N ASN A 476 15.52 -73.25 1.02
CA ASN A 476 16.89 -72.92 0.57
C ASN A 476 17.12 -71.41 0.41
N SER A 477 18.07 -70.75 1.07
CA SER A 477 19.18 -71.19 1.93
C SER A 477 19.80 -69.94 2.61
N THR A 478 20.02 -70.00 3.92
CA THR A 478 20.98 -69.16 4.70
C THR A 478 22.31 -69.94 4.82
N PRO A 479 23.45 -69.43 5.38
CA PRO A 479 23.64 -68.24 6.24
C PRO A 479 24.93 -67.43 5.96
N LEU A 480 25.06 -66.21 6.54
CA LEU A 480 26.26 -65.74 7.28
C LEU A 480 26.14 -64.25 7.68
N MET A 481 26.18 -64.02 8.99
CA MET A 481 26.56 -62.77 9.69
C MET A 481 27.75 -63.21 10.58
N PRO A 482 28.76 -62.36 10.95
CA PRO A 482 28.49 -61.14 11.71
C PRO A 482 29.56 -59.99 11.68
N HIS A 483 29.20 -58.86 12.31
CA HIS A 483 30.03 -57.73 12.77
C HIS A 483 30.73 -56.87 11.68
N THR A 484 30.51 -55.57 11.54
CA THR A 484 30.94 -54.53 12.50
C THR A 484 30.22 -53.21 12.15
N ARG A 485 29.35 -52.67 13.02
CA ARG A 485 28.96 -51.25 12.95
C ARG A 485 29.83 -50.48 13.95
N LEU A 486 30.81 -49.76 13.42
CA LEU A 486 31.48 -48.70 14.15
C LEU A 486 30.65 -47.42 14.02
N SER A 487 30.34 -46.87 15.19
CA SER A 487 29.87 -45.53 15.51
C SER A 487 30.23 -44.44 14.48
N VAL A 488 29.20 -43.80 13.91
CA VAL A 488 29.29 -42.41 13.45
C VAL A 488 28.27 -41.63 14.27
N SER A 489 28.78 -40.64 15.01
CA SER A 489 28.04 -39.74 15.88
C SER A 489 26.85 -39.08 15.18
N PRO A 490 25.75 -38.77 15.90
CA PRO A 490 24.65 -38.03 15.31
C PRO A 490 25.13 -36.64 14.87
N LEU A 491 24.94 -36.35 13.58
CA LEU A 491 25.00 -35.00 13.02
C LEU A 491 23.98 -34.13 13.78
N PRO A 492 24.32 -32.91 14.22
CA PRO A 492 23.38 -32.04 14.90
C PRO A 492 22.18 -31.77 14.00
N SER A 493 20.99 -31.94 14.56
CA SER A 493 19.74 -31.37 14.03
C SER A 493 19.98 -29.95 13.53
N LEU A 494 19.74 -29.72 12.24
CA LEU A 494 19.58 -28.38 11.67
C LEU A 494 18.32 -27.77 12.29
N LEU A 495 18.53 -27.23 13.50
CA LEU A 495 17.70 -26.21 14.10
C LEU A 495 17.44 -25.15 13.05
N SER A 496 16.16 -24.93 12.79
CA SER A 496 15.64 -23.66 12.29
C SER A 496 16.41 -22.53 12.99
N PRO A 497 16.83 -21.47 12.28
CA PRO A 497 17.48 -20.35 12.95
C PRO A 497 16.47 -19.76 13.94
N SER A 498 16.69 -20.02 15.22
CA SER A 498 16.15 -19.22 16.30
C SER A 498 16.53 -17.76 16.00
N PRO A 499 15.63 -16.79 16.22
CA PRO A 499 15.99 -15.38 16.07
C PRO A 499 17.23 -15.11 16.94
N PRO A 500 18.23 -14.33 16.46
CA PRO A 500 19.44 -14.09 17.23
C PRO A 500 19.05 -13.42 18.56
N SER A 501 19.11 -14.21 19.63
CA SER A 501 18.92 -13.78 21.00
C SER A 501 20.16 -13.03 21.47
N SER A 502 20.35 -11.82 20.95
CA SER A 502 21.08 -10.69 21.55
C SER A 502 21.38 -9.64 20.46
N ALA A 503 20.36 -8.99 19.91
CA ALA A 503 20.58 -7.60 19.50
C ALA A 503 21.06 -6.87 20.76
N SER A 504 22.23 -6.21 20.74
CA SER A 504 22.60 -5.37 21.88
C SER A 504 21.45 -4.37 22.11
N SER A 505 21.21 -3.96 23.35
CA SER A 505 20.15 -2.97 23.65
C SER A 505 20.24 -1.74 22.74
N THR A 506 21.46 -1.41 22.29
CA THR A 506 21.78 -0.37 21.31
C THR A 506 21.25 -0.65 19.89
N THR A 507 21.30 -1.89 19.39
CA THR A 507 20.73 -2.24 18.07
C THR A 507 19.21 -2.17 18.10
N SER A 508 18.58 -2.70 19.15
CA SER A 508 17.12 -2.60 19.30
C SER A 508 16.64 -1.16 19.37
N PHE A 509 17.43 -0.27 19.98
CA PHE A 509 17.12 1.15 20.10
C PHE A 509 17.29 1.91 18.78
N LEU A 510 18.40 1.70 18.06
CA LEU A 510 18.59 2.28 16.72
C LEU A 510 17.51 1.83 15.74
N VAL A 511 17.10 0.56 15.81
CA VAL A 511 16.00 0.04 15.01
C VAL A 511 14.70 0.79 15.30
N SER A 512 14.40 1.09 16.57
CA SER A 512 13.23 1.90 16.94
C SER A 512 13.29 3.30 16.33
N ILE A 513 14.42 4.00 16.45
CA ILE A 513 14.58 5.35 15.87
C ILE A 513 14.39 5.30 14.36
N LEU A 514 15.03 4.34 13.67
CA LEU A 514 14.93 4.23 12.22
C LEU A 514 13.51 3.85 11.79
N SER A 515 12.82 3.00 12.55
CA SER A 515 11.40 2.70 12.35
C SER A 515 10.52 3.93 12.49
N ASP A 516 10.79 4.82 13.44
CA ASP A 516 10.05 6.07 13.61
C ASP A 516 10.30 7.01 12.42
N ILE A 517 11.55 7.18 11.99
CA ILE A 517 11.89 8.01 10.83
C ILE A 517 11.24 7.46 9.56
N PHE A 518 11.32 6.15 9.31
CA PHE A 518 10.63 5.54 8.16
C PHE A 518 9.12 5.76 8.26
N SER A 519 8.53 5.66 9.46
CA SER A 519 7.10 5.85 9.66
C SER A 519 6.63 7.27 9.38
N GLU A 520 7.43 8.25 9.78
CA GLU A 520 7.18 9.67 9.52
C GLU A 520 7.22 9.97 8.02
N GLN A 521 8.23 9.45 7.31
CA GLN A 521 8.41 9.74 5.88
C GLN A 521 7.44 8.98 4.97
N LEU A 522 7.07 7.76 5.34
CA LEU A 522 6.15 6.92 4.55
C LEU A 522 4.68 7.11 4.95
N GLY A 523 4.41 7.88 6.01
CA GLY A 523 3.05 8.09 6.53
C GLY A 523 2.36 6.81 7.03
N THR A 524 3.12 5.73 7.21
CA THR A 524 2.62 4.40 7.60
C THR A 524 3.58 3.76 8.60
N ARG A 525 3.06 2.98 9.55
CA ARG A 525 3.88 2.41 10.62
C ARG A 525 4.90 1.41 10.06
N THR A 526 6.19 1.66 10.30
CA THR A 526 7.31 0.86 9.82
C THR A 526 7.88 0.04 10.97
N GLU A 527 7.88 -1.29 10.86
CA GLU A 527 8.54 -2.19 11.80
C GLU A 527 10.00 -2.43 11.41
N ALA A 528 10.76 -3.10 12.29
CA ALA A 528 12.20 -3.33 12.12
C ALA A 528 12.57 -3.90 10.73
N HIS A 529 11.75 -4.79 10.20
CA HIS A 529 12.01 -5.48 8.94
C HIS A 529 11.10 -5.01 7.80
N SER A 530 10.32 -3.95 8.00
CA SER A 530 9.47 -3.44 6.93
C SER A 530 10.32 -2.82 5.84
N ASP A 531 10.14 -3.31 4.62
CA ASP A 531 10.88 -2.86 3.46
C ASP A 531 10.31 -1.52 2.98
N PHE A 532 11.18 -0.52 2.90
CA PHE A 532 10.87 0.84 2.49
C PHE A 532 10.00 0.88 1.23
N PHE A 533 10.28 0.03 0.25
CA PHE A 533 9.58 0.04 -1.04
C PHE A 533 8.29 -0.78 -1.02
N ASP A 534 8.22 -1.86 -0.25
CA ASP A 534 6.98 -2.62 -0.07
C ASP A 534 5.91 -1.79 0.66
N MET A 535 6.36 -0.82 1.46
CA MET A 535 5.53 0.18 2.12
C MET A 535 5.10 1.34 1.22
N GLY A 536 5.40 1.28 -0.08
CA GLY A 536 5.06 2.33 -1.04
C GLY A 536 6.09 3.46 -1.12
N GLY A 537 7.26 3.28 -0.52
CA GLY A 537 8.40 4.19 -0.70
C GLY A 537 8.84 4.27 -2.16
N ASP A 538 9.11 5.47 -2.60
CA ASP A 538 9.52 5.84 -3.95
C ASP A 538 10.82 6.66 -3.91
N SER A 539 11.31 7.07 -5.09
CA SER A 539 12.53 7.86 -5.20
C SER A 539 12.48 9.17 -4.41
N PHE A 540 11.28 9.73 -4.20
CA PHE A 540 11.10 11.03 -3.57
C PHE A 540 11.13 10.91 -2.04
N SER A 541 10.35 9.98 -1.49
CA SER A 541 10.35 9.62 -0.08
C SER A 541 11.69 9.01 0.36
N ALA A 542 12.45 8.36 -0.53
CA ALA A 542 13.79 7.87 -0.24
C ALA A 542 14.77 9.01 0.09
N VAL A 543 14.67 10.11 -0.66
CA VAL A 543 15.48 11.31 -0.40
C VAL A 543 15.06 11.98 0.90
N GLN A 544 13.75 12.09 1.17
CA GLN A 544 13.22 12.63 2.43
C GLN A 544 13.71 11.82 3.64
N LEU A 545 13.70 10.49 3.51
CA LEU A 545 14.22 9.58 4.52
C LEU A 545 15.71 9.77 4.79
N LEU A 546 16.53 9.88 3.75
CA LEU A 546 17.97 10.10 3.91
C LEU A 546 18.28 11.47 4.53
N ASP A 547 17.49 12.49 4.22
CA ASP A 547 17.65 13.81 4.86
C ASP A 547 17.21 13.79 6.33
N ALA A 548 16.11 13.12 6.65
CA ALA A 548 15.66 12.92 8.03
C ALA A 548 16.71 12.14 8.85
N LEU A 549 17.36 11.13 8.25
CA LEU A 549 18.47 10.40 8.86
C LEU A 549 19.68 11.31 9.11
N ARG A 550 20.03 12.15 8.14
CA ARG A 550 21.14 13.12 8.28
C ARG A 550 20.86 14.15 9.38
N ASN A 551 19.63 14.63 9.49
CA ASN A 551 19.20 15.57 10.52
C ASN A 551 19.19 14.92 11.91
N ARG A 552 18.85 13.63 12.00
CA ARG A 552 18.76 12.90 13.27
C ARG A 552 20.11 12.38 13.77
N PHE A 553 21.04 12.08 12.87
CA PHE A 553 22.36 11.55 13.19
C PHE A 553 23.45 12.47 12.64
N PRO A 554 23.92 13.47 13.42
CA PRO A 554 24.93 14.43 12.98
C PRO A 554 26.24 13.80 12.50
N GLN A 555 26.57 12.58 12.95
CA GLN A 555 27.73 11.81 12.48
C GLN A 555 27.67 11.45 10.98
N LEU A 556 26.46 11.49 10.38
CA LEU A 556 26.27 11.33 8.94
C LEU A 556 26.61 12.60 8.13
N ALA A 557 26.93 13.73 8.78
CA ALA A 557 27.36 14.94 8.08
C ALA A 557 28.77 14.80 7.49
N GLU A 558 29.66 14.02 8.11
CA GLU A 558 31.03 13.80 7.63
C GLU A 558 31.11 12.66 6.58
N ALA A 559 30.15 11.73 6.60
CA ALA A 559 30.06 10.60 5.66
C ALA A 559 28.58 10.27 5.36
N PRO A 560 27.94 10.96 4.40
CA PRO A 560 26.52 10.81 4.12
C PRO A 560 26.19 9.42 3.54
N LEU A 561 24.99 8.93 3.85
CA LEU A 561 24.45 7.72 3.22
C LEU A 561 24.12 8.05 1.75
N SER A 562 24.64 7.24 0.82
CA SER A 562 24.30 7.38 -0.61
C SER A 562 22.82 7.08 -0.84
N SER A 563 22.20 7.68 -1.87
CA SER A 563 20.79 7.40 -2.19
C SER A 563 20.53 5.90 -2.47
N SER A 564 21.53 5.18 -2.97
CA SER A 564 21.45 3.73 -3.19
C SER A 564 21.40 2.88 -1.90
N THR A 565 21.62 3.47 -0.72
CA THR A 565 21.66 2.74 0.56
C THR A 565 20.36 1.98 0.81
N LEU A 566 19.21 2.58 0.51
CA LEU A 566 17.91 1.95 0.70
C LEU A 566 17.71 0.75 -0.23
N LEU A 567 18.41 0.67 -1.37
CA LEU A 567 18.26 -0.49 -2.26
C LEU A 567 18.79 -1.78 -1.62
N SER A 568 19.88 -1.69 -0.87
CA SER A 568 20.53 -2.83 -0.18
C SER A 568 20.12 -2.97 1.29
N HIS A 569 19.81 -1.86 1.95
CA HIS A 569 19.44 -1.77 3.36
C HIS A 569 18.06 -1.12 3.51
N SER A 570 17.08 -1.69 2.82
CA SER A 570 15.70 -1.20 2.70
C SER A 570 14.86 -1.26 3.97
N THR A 571 15.35 -1.82 5.06
CA THR A 571 14.58 -1.99 6.30
C THR A 571 15.28 -1.28 7.45
N PRO A 572 14.54 -0.76 8.45
CA PRO A 572 15.15 -0.15 9.64
C PRO A 572 16.23 -1.02 10.31
N TYR A 573 16.04 -2.34 10.33
CA TYR A 573 16.99 -3.30 10.87
C TYR A 573 18.29 -3.38 10.08
N LYS A 574 18.21 -3.59 8.76
CA LYS A 574 19.40 -3.58 7.89
C LYS A 574 20.14 -2.25 7.99
N LEU A 575 19.40 -1.14 8.04
CA LEU A 575 19.98 0.19 8.15
C LEU A 575 20.63 0.41 9.53
N ALA A 576 20.04 -0.08 10.62
CA ALA A 576 20.65 -0.05 11.95
C ALA A 576 21.98 -0.80 11.97
N LEU A 577 22.03 -1.99 11.38
CA LEU A 577 23.26 -2.77 11.25
C LEU A 577 24.32 -2.03 10.44
N LEU A 578 23.93 -1.35 9.35
CA LEU A 578 24.85 -0.53 8.56
C LEU A 578 25.41 0.64 9.38
N LEU A 579 24.55 1.36 10.08
CA LEU A 579 24.93 2.52 10.90
C LEU A 579 25.85 2.12 12.07
N GLN A 580 25.61 0.96 12.67
CA GLN A 580 26.49 0.41 13.71
C GLN A 580 27.83 -0.06 13.16
N ASN A 581 27.82 -0.86 12.10
CA ASN A 581 29.02 -1.53 11.60
C ASN A 581 29.93 -0.63 10.77
N LYS A 582 29.36 0.32 10.00
CA LYS A 582 30.08 1.16 9.04
C LYS A 582 30.31 2.58 9.57
N HIS A 583 29.38 3.12 10.35
CA HIS A 583 29.44 4.50 10.85
C HIS A 583 29.68 4.61 12.36
N GLY A 584 29.85 3.47 13.06
CA GLY A 584 30.21 3.44 14.48
C GLY A 584 29.17 4.07 15.42
N ILE A 585 27.93 4.25 14.95
CA ILE A 585 26.87 4.89 15.75
C ILE A 585 26.46 3.94 16.87
N GLN A 586 26.82 4.28 18.10
CA GLN A 586 26.35 3.60 19.31
C GLN A 586 25.53 4.58 20.15
N VAL A 587 24.32 4.16 20.51
CA VAL A 587 23.45 4.87 21.43
C VAL A 587 23.50 4.16 22.79
N SER A 588 23.96 4.87 23.82
CA SER A 588 23.94 4.38 25.21
C SER A 588 22.64 4.83 25.90
N ALA A 589 22.12 4.01 26.82
CA ALA A 589 20.88 4.29 27.55
C ALA A 589 20.92 5.58 28.41
N SER A 590 22.09 6.22 28.54
CA SER A 590 22.28 7.47 29.28
C SER A 590 22.03 8.75 28.45
N SER A 591 21.85 8.67 27.13
CA SER A 591 21.62 9.85 26.26
C SER A 591 20.15 10.24 26.09
N GLU A 592 19.24 9.64 26.87
CA GLU A 592 17.81 9.90 26.84
C GLU A 592 17.49 11.37 27.19
N ASN A 593 18.24 11.96 28.12
CA ASN A 593 18.01 13.34 28.56
C ASN A 593 18.63 14.41 27.65
N ASP A 594 19.72 14.13 26.95
CA ASP A 594 20.39 15.14 26.12
C ASP A 594 19.68 15.37 24.77
N LEU A 595 19.06 14.32 24.20
CA LEU A 595 18.27 14.42 22.95
C LEU A 595 16.86 14.98 23.17
N ILE A 596 16.28 14.79 24.36
CA ILE A 596 15.01 15.40 24.77
C ILE A 596 15.23 16.88 25.15
N MET A 597 16.38 17.24 25.75
CA MET A 597 16.69 18.63 26.11
C MET A 597 16.93 19.55 24.90
N GLN A 598 17.50 19.05 23.80
CA GLN A 598 17.72 19.86 22.59
C GLN A 598 16.43 20.20 21.83
N THR A 599 15.36 19.41 21.98
CA THR A 599 14.04 19.74 21.40
C THR A 599 13.23 20.69 22.28
N SER A 600 13.50 20.74 23.60
CA SER A 600 12.85 21.67 24.53
C SER A 600 13.46 23.07 24.61
N MET A 601 14.67 23.31 24.08
CA MET A 601 15.32 24.63 24.17
C MET A 601 15.00 25.63 23.04
N ASN A 602 14.23 25.24 22.01
CA ASN A 602 13.80 26.17 20.96
C ASN A 602 12.42 26.82 21.20
N THR A 603 11.85 26.67 22.39
CA THR A 603 10.55 27.27 22.73
C THR A 603 10.53 27.81 24.16
N SER A 604 11.38 28.80 24.47
CA SER A 604 11.17 29.63 25.66
C SER A 604 11.84 30.98 25.55
N SER A 605 11.04 32.02 25.29
CA SER A 605 11.12 33.28 26.04
C SER A 605 10.00 34.21 25.58
N ASP A 606 9.11 34.59 26.50
CA ASP A 606 8.47 35.89 26.41
C ASP A 606 8.34 36.56 27.78
N SER A 607 8.94 37.76 27.85
CA SER A 607 8.63 38.92 28.72
C SER A 607 9.06 38.82 30.22
N ILE A 608 9.52 39.85 30.96
CA ILE A 608 9.23 41.31 31.00
C ILE A 608 10.38 42.08 31.74
N TYR A 609 10.82 43.27 31.26
CA TYR A 609 10.89 44.59 31.96
C TYR A 609 11.89 45.60 31.33
N SER A 610 11.32 46.66 30.71
CA SER A 610 11.57 48.11 30.89
C SER A 610 12.99 48.75 30.89
N LYS A 611 13.18 49.68 29.93
CA LYS A 611 13.80 51.03 30.00
C LYS A 611 15.23 51.21 30.55
N ASN A 612 16.15 51.72 29.73
CA ASN A 612 16.55 53.15 29.66
C ASN A 612 17.90 53.33 28.93
N ASP A 613 18.04 54.52 28.33
CA ASP A 613 19.21 55.12 27.68
C ASP A 613 20.54 55.02 28.47
N ILE A 614 21.68 55.11 27.76
CA ILE A 614 22.67 56.20 27.87
C ILE A 614 24.00 55.85 27.16
N HIS A 615 24.43 56.83 26.37
CA HIS A 615 25.75 57.20 25.84
C HIS A 615 27.07 56.60 26.38
N SER A 616 28.01 56.56 25.40
CA SER A 616 29.42 57.01 25.44
C SER A 616 30.52 56.04 25.84
N GLY A 617 31.66 56.15 25.12
CA GLY A 617 32.97 55.92 25.74
C GLY A 617 33.95 54.96 25.09
N HIS A 618 34.15 55.02 23.77
CA HIS A 618 35.43 55.16 23.07
C HIS A 618 36.78 54.68 23.70
N VAL A 619 37.66 54.14 22.80
CA VAL A 619 39.16 54.20 22.74
C VAL A 619 39.90 52.90 23.19
N HIS A 620 40.83 52.23 22.48
CA HIS A 620 41.75 52.57 21.36
C HIS A 620 42.36 51.35 20.60
N ARG A 621 42.60 51.53 19.28
CA ARG A 621 43.80 51.27 18.43
C ARG A 621 44.40 49.84 18.32
N THR A 622 44.66 49.31 17.11
CA THR A 622 45.61 49.80 16.07
C THR A 622 45.30 49.18 14.68
N SER A 623 45.04 49.99 13.63
CA SER A 623 45.85 50.25 12.39
C SER A 623 45.89 49.11 11.33
N SER A 624 45.74 49.28 10.00
CA SER A 624 45.54 50.41 9.04
C SER A 624 45.52 49.79 7.60
N ILE A 625 44.54 50.01 6.71
CA ILE A 625 44.38 51.07 5.65
C ILE A 625 45.28 50.84 4.39
N SER A 626 44.72 50.42 3.23
CA SER A 626 44.26 51.15 1.99
C SER A 626 45.39 51.39 0.94
N CYS A 627 45.23 51.48 -0.40
CA CYS A 627 44.30 52.17 -1.33
C CYS A 627 44.55 51.62 -2.79
N SER A 628 43.57 51.37 -3.68
CA SER A 628 42.83 52.22 -4.66
C SER A 628 43.55 52.65 -5.96
N ILE A 629 42.84 52.59 -7.12
CA ILE A 629 42.81 53.52 -8.32
C ILE A 629 41.90 52.86 -9.40
N SER A 630 40.67 53.35 -9.71
CA SER A 630 40.19 54.36 -10.71
C SER A 630 40.01 53.80 -12.15
N LYS A 631 39.07 54.15 -13.05
CA LYS A 631 37.94 55.12 -13.18
C LYS A 631 37.22 54.85 -14.54
N ASP A 632 35.93 55.19 -14.64
CA ASP A 632 35.11 55.82 -15.74
C ASP A 632 35.53 55.61 -17.24
N ASP A 633 34.68 55.54 -18.29
CA ASP A 633 33.33 56.05 -18.57
C ASP A 633 32.83 55.56 -19.97
N SER A 634 31.55 55.83 -20.31
CA SER A 634 30.91 55.93 -21.66
C SER A 634 30.13 54.75 -22.32
N SER A 635 28.87 54.59 -21.90
CA SER A 635 27.60 54.79 -22.63
C SER A 635 27.43 54.66 -24.19
N ILE A 636 26.21 54.17 -24.59
CA ILE A 636 25.42 54.38 -25.86
C ILE A 636 25.67 53.33 -26.97
N MET A 637 24.72 52.69 -27.69
CA MET A 637 23.25 52.51 -27.71
C MET A 637 22.87 51.43 -28.77
N LEU A 638 21.65 50.88 -28.64
CA LEU A 638 20.73 50.37 -29.68
C LEU A 638 20.95 48.97 -30.33
N SER A 639 19.98 48.11 -29.99
CA SER A 639 19.36 46.92 -30.62
C SER A 639 19.22 46.88 -32.17
N PRO A 640 18.53 45.87 -32.77
CA PRO A 640 18.66 44.40 -32.69
C PRO A 640 18.69 43.77 -34.11
N THR A 641 19.20 42.53 -34.31
CA THR A 641 18.75 41.69 -35.44
C THR A 641 19.11 40.21 -35.28
N SER A 642 18.19 39.39 -35.79
CA SER A 642 18.26 37.97 -36.14
C SER A 642 19.57 37.52 -36.78
N ASP A 643 20.05 36.32 -36.45
CA ASP A 643 20.04 35.22 -37.42
C ASP A 643 20.61 33.90 -36.89
N THR A 644 19.98 32.85 -37.39
CA THR A 644 20.24 31.43 -37.22
C THR A 644 21.55 30.95 -37.87
N SER A 645 22.12 29.88 -37.28
CA SER A 645 22.98 28.85 -37.90
C SER A 645 24.41 29.24 -38.32
N ARG A 646 25.40 28.49 -37.80
CA ARG A 646 26.42 27.78 -38.59
C ARG A 646 27.33 26.93 -37.70
N CYS A 647 27.29 25.62 -37.98
CA CYS A 647 28.36 24.67 -37.70
C CYS A 647 29.62 25.12 -38.44
N ALA A 648 30.77 25.10 -37.78
CA ALA A 648 32.09 25.13 -38.41
C ALA A 648 32.92 24.01 -37.79
N THR A 649 33.09 22.96 -38.61
CA THR A 649 34.13 21.95 -38.54
C THR A 649 35.51 22.58 -38.62
N ASP A 650 36.46 22.13 -37.80
CA ASP A 650 37.88 22.28 -38.14
C ASP A 650 38.69 21.00 -37.87
N SER A 651 39.19 20.49 -39.01
CA SER A 651 40.44 19.83 -39.33
C SER A 651 41.01 18.65 -38.51
N ILE A 652 41.16 17.56 -39.28
CA ILE A 652 41.89 16.32 -39.04
C ILE A 652 43.40 16.59 -38.93
N GLY A 653 43.99 16.17 -37.81
CA GLY A 653 45.43 15.92 -37.67
C GLY A 653 45.66 14.41 -37.48
N SER A 654 46.23 13.77 -38.50
CA SER A 654 46.63 12.37 -38.49
C SER A 654 47.72 12.09 -37.45
N PHE A 655 47.48 11.17 -36.51
CA PHE A 655 48.54 10.53 -35.75
C PHE A 655 48.34 9.01 -35.68
N HIS A 656 49.38 8.30 -36.08
CA HIS A 656 49.51 6.85 -36.10
C HIS A 656 49.24 6.23 -34.71
N LEU A 657 48.28 5.30 -34.66
CA LEU A 657 48.04 4.43 -33.51
C LEU A 657 49.07 3.28 -33.52
N SER A 658 50.10 3.40 -32.68
CA SER A 658 50.93 2.27 -32.27
C SER A 658 50.95 2.20 -30.74
N ASP A 659 50.57 1.03 -30.20
CA ASP A 659 50.91 0.42 -28.90
C ASP A 659 50.95 1.23 -27.58
N SER A 660 50.49 2.48 -27.52
CA SER A 660 50.58 3.30 -26.29
C SER A 660 49.30 3.35 -25.43
N LEU A 661 48.16 2.86 -25.91
CA LEU A 661 46.86 2.98 -25.21
C LEU A 661 46.75 2.19 -23.89
N PHE A 662 47.67 1.26 -23.61
CA PHE A 662 47.66 0.46 -22.37
C PHE A 662 48.74 0.82 -21.33
N LYS A 663 49.55 1.86 -21.56
CA LYS A 663 50.59 2.30 -20.60
C LYS A 663 50.25 3.55 -19.79
N SER A 664 49.06 4.13 -19.97
CA SER A 664 48.57 5.21 -19.11
C SER A 664 47.14 4.94 -18.64
N LEU A 665 46.95 3.83 -17.92
CA LEU A 665 45.96 3.87 -16.85
C LEU A 665 46.48 4.87 -15.81
N PRO A 666 45.72 5.91 -15.43
CA PRO A 666 46.14 6.78 -14.34
C PRO A 666 46.39 5.91 -13.09
N PRO A 667 47.49 6.13 -12.35
CA PRO A 667 47.71 5.43 -11.09
C PRO A 667 46.58 5.85 -10.14
N ALA A 668 45.66 4.91 -9.89
CA ALA A 668 44.51 5.11 -9.02
C ALA A 668 43.84 6.48 -9.19
N MET A 669 43.18 6.73 -10.33
CA MET A 669 41.90 7.43 -10.18
C MET A 669 41.08 6.50 -9.31
N THR A 670 40.82 6.93 -8.07
CA THR A 670 39.85 6.32 -7.17
C THR A 670 38.55 6.21 -7.95
N LEU A 671 38.35 5.06 -8.62
CA LEU A 671 37.11 4.72 -9.30
C LEU A 671 36.05 4.81 -8.22
N ASN A 672 35.21 5.83 -8.32
CA ASN A 672 34.16 6.07 -7.36
C ASN A 672 33.20 4.87 -7.46
N THR A 673 33.24 3.98 -6.47
CA THR A 673 32.64 2.64 -6.51
C THR A 673 31.11 2.64 -6.55
N ASP A 674 30.49 3.81 -6.57
CA ASP A 674 29.09 4.00 -6.22
C ASP A 674 28.13 4.16 -7.43
N CYS A 675 28.64 4.10 -8.67
CA CYS A 675 27.79 4.22 -9.86
C CYS A 675 27.10 2.92 -10.26
N MET A 676 27.70 1.75 -10.01
CA MET A 676 27.09 0.45 -10.31
C MET A 676 26.62 -0.23 -9.02
N VAL A 677 25.31 -0.49 -8.95
CA VAL A 677 24.65 -1.02 -7.76
C VAL A 677 24.15 -2.44 -8.06
N THR A 678 24.55 -3.42 -7.25
CA THR A 678 23.98 -4.78 -7.30
C THR A 678 22.63 -4.78 -6.58
N LEU A 679 21.55 -5.02 -7.33
CA LEU A 679 20.18 -5.09 -6.81
C LEU A 679 19.83 -6.48 -6.29
N HIS A 680 20.38 -7.53 -6.92
CA HIS A 680 20.18 -8.92 -6.52
C HIS A 680 21.38 -9.77 -6.95
N THR A 681 21.78 -10.73 -6.13
CA THR A 681 22.89 -11.65 -6.41
C THR A 681 22.35 -13.06 -6.55
N ALA A 682 22.74 -13.74 -7.62
CA ALA A 682 22.40 -15.15 -7.84
C ALA A 682 22.97 -16.05 -6.74
N LEU A 683 22.27 -17.16 -6.45
CA LEU A 683 22.71 -18.17 -5.48
C LEU A 683 23.56 -19.28 -6.12
N VAL A 684 23.45 -19.46 -7.44
CA VAL A 684 24.12 -20.51 -8.21
C VAL A 684 25.16 -19.89 -9.14
N SER A 685 26.32 -20.53 -9.27
CA SER A 685 27.39 -20.13 -10.20
C SER A 685 27.64 -21.24 -11.24
N PRO A 686 27.86 -20.91 -12.53
CA PRO A 686 27.85 -19.56 -13.11
C PRO A 686 26.42 -18.98 -13.25
N SER A 687 26.26 -17.68 -13.02
CA SER A 687 24.97 -16.97 -13.14
C SER A 687 24.88 -16.18 -14.45
N SER A 688 23.70 -15.78 -14.92
CA SER A 688 23.61 -14.69 -15.91
C SER A 688 23.65 -13.31 -15.23
N LEU A 689 23.96 -12.26 -15.97
CA LEU A 689 23.92 -10.87 -15.50
C LEU A 689 22.84 -10.09 -16.25
N LEU A 690 21.90 -9.49 -15.53
CA LEU A 690 20.96 -8.51 -16.05
C LEU A 690 21.42 -7.11 -15.62
N LEU A 691 21.81 -6.28 -16.59
CA LEU A 691 22.35 -4.96 -16.40
C LEU A 691 21.34 -3.88 -16.80
N LEU A 692 21.01 -2.98 -15.88
CA LEU A 692 19.97 -1.96 -16.04
C LEU A 692 20.59 -0.56 -16.02
N ILE A 693 20.21 0.31 -16.95
CA ILE A 693 20.73 1.69 -16.99
C ILE A 693 19.64 2.68 -16.56
N HIS A 694 19.97 3.62 -15.67
CA HIS A 694 19.00 4.60 -15.16
C HIS A 694 18.27 5.40 -16.26
N PRO A 695 17.00 5.79 -16.05
CA PRO A 695 16.30 6.76 -16.88
C PRO A 695 16.89 8.18 -16.75
N ILE A 696 16.32 9.16 -17.45
CA ILE A 696 16.87 10.53 -17.57
C ILE A 696 17.17 11.19 -16.21
N GLY A 697 16.37 10.86 -15.18
CA GLY A 697 16.54 11.39 -13.84
C GLY A 697 17.65 10.78 -13.00
N GLY A 698 18.37 9.77 -13.49
CA GLY A 698 19.57 9.24 -12.84
C GLY A 698 19.33 8.13 -11.81
N GLU A 699 18.13 8.05 -11.23
CA GLU A 699 17.81 7.09 -10.16
C GLU A 699 17.34 5.73 -10.68
N ILE A 700 17.56 4.66 -9.92
CA ILE A 700 17.33 3.27 -10.35
C ILE A 700 16.20 2.54 -9.60
N TYR A 701 15.45 3.24 -8.74
CA TYR A 701 14.40 2.64 -7.91
C TYR A 701 13.27 1.98 -8.72
N ASN A 702 12.99 2.49 -9.92
CA ASN A 702 12.00 1.92 -10.84
C ASN A 702 12.31 0.46 -11.22
N TYR A 703 13.58 0.05 -11.16
CA TYR A 703 14.00 -1.33 -11.44
C TYR A 703 13.83 -2.29 -10.27
N ARG A 704 13.53 -1.85 -9.05
CA ARG A 704 13.32 -2.77 -7.93
C ARG A 704 12.13 -3.71 -8.17
N SER A 705 11.07 -3.20 -8.80
CA SER A 705 9.91 -4.00 -9.22
C SER A 705 10.29 -5.16 -10.13
N PHE A 706 11.40 -5.07 -10.87
CA PHE A 706 11.85 -6.16 -11.74
C PHE A 706 12.21 -7.40 -10.93
N LEU A 707 12.81 -7.22 -9.74
CA LEU A 707 13.14 -8.32 -8.85
C LEU A 707 11.91 -9.03 -8.31
N HIS A 708 10.84 -8.27 -8.03
CA HIS A 708 9.59 -8.81 -7.52
C HIS A 708 8.91 -9.71 -8.55
N PHE A 709 8.89 -9.28 -9.83
CA PHE A 709 8.26 -10.04 -10.91
C PHE A 709 9.20 -11.03 -11.61
N LEU A 710 10.47 -11.09 -11.22
CA LEU A 710 11.39 -12.13 -11.68
C LEU A 710 11.00 -13.47 -11.02
N PRO A 711 10.69 -14.53 -11.78
CA PRO A 711 10.31 -15.82 -11.20
C PRO A 711 11.37 -16.35 -10.24
N SER A 712 10.93 -16.93 -9.13
CA SER A 712 11.82 -17.40 -8.05
C SER A 712 12.90 -18.36 -8.57
N GLN A 713 12.53 -19.29 -9.44
CA GLN A 713 13.46 -20.23 -10.08
C GLN A 713 14.56 -19.52 -10.90
N MET A 714 14.31 -18.34 -11.46
CA MET A 714 15.32 -17.59 -12.22
C MET A 714 16.17 -16.69 -11.32
N ARG A 715 15.65 -16.24 -10.17
CA ARG A 715 16.42 -15.44 -9.20
C ARG A 715 17.66 -16.16 -8.71
N ASP A 716 17.63 -17.48 -8.60
CA ASP A 716 18.79 -18.26 -8.16
C ASP A 716 19.94 -18.26 -9.19
N HIS A 717 19.64 -17.97 -10.46
CA HIS A 717 20.57 -18.06 -11.59
C HIS A 717 20.92 -16.71 -12.23
N ILE A 718 20.29 -15.60 -11.85
CA ILE A 718 20.56 -14.27 -12.43
C ILE A 718 21.02 -13.29 -11.35
N THR A 719 22.15 -12.64 -11.58
CA THR A 719 22.58 -11.44 -10.85
C THR A 719 22.00 -10.21 -11.55
N VAL A 720 21.39 -9.30 -10.80
CA VAL A 720 20.81 -8.05 -11.33
C VAL A 720 21.61 -6.86 -10.83
N CYS A 721 22.19 -6.10 -11.74
CA CYS A 721 22.94 -4.88 -11.47
C CYS A 721 22.32 -3.70 -12.21
N ALA A 722 22.45 -2.50 -11.64
CA ALA A 722 21.98 -1.27 -12.26
C ALA A 722 23.02 -0.16 -12.16
N PHE A 723 23.14 0.65 -13.21
CA PHE A 723 23.92 1.88 -13.20
C PHE A 723 23.04 3.06 -12.79
N ARG A 724 23.47 3.77 -11.76
CA ARG A 724 22.91 5.02 -11.24
C ARG A 724 23.79 6.20 -11.67
N ALA A 725 23.19 7.36 -11.87
CA ALA A 725 23.94 8.57 -12.20
C ALA A 725 24.80 9.02 -11.02
N CYS A 726 26.11 9.15 -11.25
CA CYS A 726 27.08 9.52 -10.22
C CYS A 726 26.97 10.99 -9.75
N SER A 727 26.19 11.81 -10.45
CA SER A 727 25.97 13.23 -10.16
C SER A 727 24.88 13.50 -9.12
N LEU A 728 24.08 12.49 -8.76
CA LEU A 728 22.93 12.66 -7.84
C LEU A 728 23.34 12.96 -6.40
N ASP A 729 24.53 12.55 -5.98
CA ASP A 729 25.08 12.86 -4.66
C ASP A 729 25.68 14.29 -4.61
N GLY A 730 25.63 15.04 -5.72
CA GLY A 730 26.17 16.41 -5.82
C GLY A 730 27.70 16.50 -5.87
N THR A 731 28.42 15.38 -5.71
CA THR A 731 29.88 15.31 -5.68
C THR A 731 30.51 15.28 -7.07
N ASN A 732 29.78 14.80 -8.08
CA ASN A 732 30.26 14.70 -9.46
C ASN A 732 29.36 15.52 -10.40
N GLN A 733 29.93 16.01 -11.50
CA GLN A 733 29.14 16.62 -12.57
C GLN A 733 28.42 15.52 -13.38
N PRO A 734 27.19 15.78 -13.86
CA PRO A 734 26.51 14.84 -14.75
C PRO A 734 27.23 14.76 -16.10
N PHE A 735 27.13 13.60 -16.75
CA PHE A 735 27.66 13.45 -18.11
C PHE A 735 26.82 14.29 -19.07
N SER A 736 27.49 15.07 -19.92
CA SER A 736 26.89 15.87 -20.98
C SER A 736 26.89 15.15 -22.34
N SER A 737 27.38 13.91 -22.41
CA SER A 737 27.55 13.12 -23.62
C SER A 737 27.27 11.64 -23.35
N ILE A 738 26.31 11.05 -24.10
CA ILE A 738 25.97 9.62 -24.01
C ILE A 738 27.19 8.72 -24.31
N PRO A 739 28.01 8.98 -25.36
CA PRO A 739 29.23 8.21 -25.61
C PRO A 739 30.24 8.21 -24.46
N GLU A 740 30.43 9.34 -23.79
CA GLU A 740 31.35 9.42 -22.64
C GLU A 740 30.81 8.65 -21.43
N GLN A 741 29.51 8.76 -21.18
CA GLN A 741 28.85 8.01 -20.11
C GLN A 741 28.92 6.50 -20.36
N ALA A 742 28.62 6.04 -21.58
CA ALA A 742 28.71 4.64 -21.98
C ALA A 742 30.13 4.09 -21.80
N LYS A 743 31.16 4.85 -22.20
CA LYS A 743 32.57 4.48 -22.01
C LYS A 743 32.93 4.34 -20.53
N SER A 744 32.45 5.26 -19.69
CA SER A 744 32.63 5.20 -18.25
C SER A 744 31.95 3.96 -17.65
N TYR A 745 30.69 3.70 -18.00
CA TYR A 745 29.94 2.54 -17.51
C TYR A 745 30.54 1.21 -17.96
N LEU A 746 31.03 1.11 -19.19
CA LEU A 746 31.80 -0.05 -19.65
C LEU A 746 33.04 -0.26 -18.79
N SER A 747 33.79 0.79 -18.47
CA SER A 747 34.99 0.70 -17.61
C SER A 747 34.65 0.16 -16.21
N HIS A 748 33.54 0.59 -15.62
CA HIS A 748 33.05 0.09 -14.34
C HIS A 748 32.56 -1.36 -14.43
N LEU A 749 31.87 -1.73 -15.51
CA LEU A 749 31.45 -3.11 -15.76
C LEU A 749 32.66 -4.03 -15.90
N TYR A 750 33.71 -3.62 -16.64
CA TYR A 750 34.96 -4.36 -16.75
C TYR A 750 35.60 -4.57 -15.39
N ALA A 751 35.73 -3.52 -14.57
CA ALA A 751 36.29 -3.63 -13.23
C ALA A 751 35.45 -4.56 -12.33
N TYR A 752 34.12 -4.52 -12.43
CA TYR A 752 33.23 -5.41 -11.71
C TYR A 752 33.43 -6.87 -12.14
N LEU A 753 33.45 -7.15 -13.43
CA LEU A 753 33.63 -8.51 -13.96
C LEU A 753 35.01 -9.06 -13.60
N GLU A 754 36.06 -8.22 -13.65
CA GLU A 754 37.42 -8.56 -13.25
C GLU A 754 37.48 -9.02 -11.77
N LYS A 755 36.80 -8.28 -10.88
CA LYS A 755 36.70 -8.62 -9.46
C LYS A 755 35.98 -9.94 -9.19
N HIS A 756 35.06 -10.35 -10.08
CA HIS A 756 34.19 -11.52 -9.91
C HIS A 756 34.55 -12.68 -10.86
N LYS A 757 35.79 -12.69 -11.39
CA LYS A 757 36.30 -13.71 -12.33
C LYS A 757 36.07 -15.20 -11.98
N PRO A 758 35.99 -15.64 -10.71
CA PRO A 758 35.66 -17.05 -10.41
C PRO A 758 34.22 -17.44 -10.78
N ASN A 759 33.30 -16.47 -10.86
CA ASN A 759 31.84 -16.68 -11.04
C ASN A 759 31.32 -15.92 -12.27
N TRP A 760 32.13 -15.88 -13.33
CA TRP A 760 31.86 -15.03 -14.50
C TRP A 760 30.49 -15.37 -15.13
N PRO A 761 29.66 -14.37 -15.47
CA PRO A 761 28.34 -14.67 -15.93
C PRO A 761 28.34 -15.24 -17.35
N GLY A 762 27.57 -16.31 -17.59
CA GLY A 762 27.51 -16.97 -18.89
C GLY A 762 26.86 -16.12 -19.99
N TYR A 763 25.87 -15.29 -19.62
CA TYR A 763 25.16 -14.38 -20.51
C TYR A 763 24.98 -13.02 -19.83
N ILE A 764 25.18 -11.93 -20.58
CA ILE A 764 24.98 -10.55 -20.10
C ILE A 764 23.87 -9.90 -20.90
N PHE A 765 22.75 -9.64 -20.25
CA PHE A 765 21.60 -8.91 -20.79
C PHE A 765 21.72 -7.45 -20.36
N ILE A 766 21.48 -6.50 -21.26
CA ILE A 766 21.54 -5.07 -20.95
C ILE A 766 20.28 -4.37 -21.43
N GLY A 767 19.83 -3.36 -20.70
CA GLY A 767 18.75 -2.50 -21.17
C GLY A 767 18.42 -1.37 -20.22
N GLY A 768 17.44 -0.57 -20.61
CA GLY A 768 17.00 0.56 -19.80
C GLY A 768 15.70 1.18 -20.29
N HIS A 769 15.09 1.97 -19.42
CA HIS A 769 13.91 2.77 -19.67
C HIS A 769 14.29 4.20 -20.05
N SER A 770 13.58 4.77 -21.03
CA SER A 770 13.79 6.15 -21.46
C SER A 770 15.25 6.36 -21.91
N TYR A 771 15.89 7.43 -21.46
CA TYR A 771 17.33 7.74 -21.64
C TYR A 771 18.27 6.54 -21.43
N GLY A 772 17.97 5.67 -20.44
CA GLY A 772 18.84 4.56 -20.09
C GLY A 772 18.99 3.53 -21.20
N GLY A 773 17.93 3.31 -22.00
CA GLY A 773 18.02 2.40 -23.16
C GLY A 773 18.93 2.96 -24.25
N THR A 774 18.96 4.27 -24.46
CA THR A 774 19.86 4.93 -25.42
C THR A 774 21.33 4.79 -24.98
N VAL A 775 21.62 4.95 -23.68
CA VAL A 775 22.95 4.69 -23.12
C VAL A 775 23.33 3.21 -23.23
N ALA A 776 22.39 2.29 -22.97
CA ALA A 776 22.61 0.85 -23.13
C ALA A 776 22.96 0.47 -24.57
N TYR A 777 22.26 1.05 -25.55
CA TYR A 777 22.57 0.88 -26.98
C TYR A 777 24.01 1.34 -27.30
N GLU A 778 24.40 2.52 -26.83
CA GLU A 778 25.76 3.03 -27.04
C GLU A 778 26.82 2.14 -26.37
N MET A 779 26.56 1.62 -25.17
CA MET A 779 27.45 0.64 -24.51
C MET A 779 27.64 -0.62 -25.36
N CYS A 780 26.56 -1.13 -25.97
CA CYS A 780 26.63 -2.26 -26.89
C CYS A 780 27.47 -1.94 -28.14
N VAL A 781 27.26 -0.77 -28.75
CA VAL A 781 28.01 -0.30 -29.92
C VAL A 781 29.49 -0.12 -29.62
N GLN A 782 29.86 0.42 -28.46
CA GLN A 782 31.26 0.60 -28.07
C GLN A 782 31.94 -0.72 -27.71
N GLN A 783 31.24 -1.62 -27.02
CA GLN A 783 31.77 -2.94 -26.66
C GLN A 783 32.11 -3.77 -27.91
N SER A 784 31.27 -3.74 -28.94
CA SER A 784 31.50 -4.48 -30.19
C SER A 784 32.69 -3.97 -31.00
N GLN A 785 33.35 -2.87 -30.61
CA GLN A 785 34.52 -2.32 -31.30
C GLN A 785 35.85 -2.84 -30.74
N PHE A 786 35.84 -3.48 -29.57
CA PHE A 786 37.04 -4.06 -29.00
C PHE A 786 37.33 -5.42 -29.67
N PRO A 787 38.58 -5.66 -30.12
CA PRO A 787 38.93 -6.94 -30.71
C PRO A 787 38.79 -8.07 -29.67
N PRO A 788 38.43 -9.29 -30.09
CA PRO A 788 38.23 -10.43 -29.19
C PRO A 788 39.50 -10.85 -28.42
N THR A 789 40.65 -10.23 -28.65
CA THR A 789 41.92 -10.54 -27.98
C THR A 789 42.20 -9.71 -26.73
N THR A 790 41.39 -8.69 -26.42
CA THR A 790 41.53 -7.89 -25.20
C THR A 790 40.65 -8.46 -24.08
N LEU A 791 41.26 -8.98 -23.01
CA LEU A 791 40.56 -9.37 -21.78
C LEU A 791 39.95 -8.13 -21.11
N PRO A 792 38.73 -8.22 -20.52
CA PRO A 792 37.90 -9.42 -20.38
C PRO A 792 37.03 -9.71 -21.63
N LEU A 793 37.02 -10.97 -22.08
CA LEU A 793 36.16 -11.51 -23.13
C LEU A 793 34.68 -11.57 -22.67
N PHE A 794 33.93 -10.48 -22.78
CA PHE A 794 32.46 -10.56 -22.68
C PHE A 794 31.79 -9.90 -23.88
N SER A 795 30.57 -10.35 -24.19
CA SER A 795 29.70 -9.74 -25.18
C SER A 795 28.28 -9.64 -24.63
N PHE A 796 27.59 -8.53 -24.91
CA PHE A 796 26.18 -8.43 -24.58
C PHE A 796 25.37 -9.39 -25.44
N SER A 797 24.53 -10.19 -24.79
CA SER A 797 23.73 -11.22 -25.43
C SER A 797 22.48 -10.65 -26.07
N HIS A 798 21.81 -9.72 -25.38
CA HIS A 798 20.59 -9.06 -25.83
C HIS A 798 20.52 -7.63 -25.28
N LEU A 799 19.87 -6.75 -26.04
CA LEU A 799 19.53 -5.40 -25.65
C LEU A 799 18.01 -5.29 -25.53
N PHE A 800 17.52 -4.61 -24.50
CA PHE A 800 16.12 -4.18 -24.47
C PHE A 800 15.98 -2.69 -24.22
N LEU A 801 14.99 -2.11 -24.90
CA LEU A 801 14.67 -0.70 -24.91
C LEU A 801 13.23 -0.53 -24.41
N LEU A 802 13.05 0.14 -23.28
CA LEU A 802 11.72 0.38 -22.71
C LEU A 802 11.35 1.84 -22.96
N ASP A 803 10.52 2.05 -23.97
CA ASP A 803 10.10 3.38 -24.43
C ASP A 803 11.26 4.38 -24.55
N SER A 804 12.36 3.94 -25.16
CA SER A 804 13.62 4.68 -25.23
C SER A 804 13.72 5.53 -26.50
N PRO A 805 14.00 6.84 -26.40
CA PRO A 805 14.07 7.73 -27.55
C PRO A 805 15.33 7.55 -28.35
N HIS A 806 15.23 7.79 -29.65
CA HIS A 806 16.35 8.29 -30.42
C HIS A 806 16.32 9.84 -30.47
N ALA A 807 17.48 10.48 -30.61
CA ALA A 807 17.63 11.94 -30.65
C ALA A 807 16.74 12.59 -31.73
N ASP A 808 16.64 11.95 -32.91
CA ASP A 808 15.80 12.34 -34.05
C ASP A 808 14.30 12.53 -33.71
N CYS A 809 13.78 11.88 -32.66
CA CYS A 809 12.37 11.93 -32.29
C CYS A 809 12.01 13.09 -31.35
N ILE A 810 12.99 13.85 -30.84
CA ILE A 810 12.75 14.81 -29.77
C ILE A 810 12.41 16.19 -30.36
N SER A 811 11.13 16.55 -30.35
CA SER A 811 10.65 17.85 -30.83
C SER A 811 11.30 19.03 -30.10
N SER A 812 11.43 20.16 -30.79
CA SER A 812 12.04 21.40 -30.28
C SER A 812 11.13 22.27 -29.40
N SER A 813 9.85 21.91 -29.23
CA SER A 813 8.82 22.86 -28.78
C SER A 813 8.64 23.03 -27.26
N GLU A 814 9.11 22.10 -26.42
CA GLU A 814 9.15 22.29 -24.96
C GLU A 814 10.50 21.84 -24.42
N SER A 815 11.36 22.82 -24.16
CA SER A 815 12.72 22.58 -23.69
C SER A 815 12.73 22.27 -22.19
N LEU A 816 13.29 21.13 -21.79
CA LEU A 816 13.65 20.84 -20.39
C LEU A 816 15.00 21.47 -20.02
N SER A 817 15.46 22.48 -20.78
CA SER A 817 16.77 23.14 -20.63
C SER A 817 16.94 23.95 -19.35
N ASP A 818 15.91 24.11 -18.54
CA ASP A 818 15.96 24.85 -17.29
C ASP A 818 15.13 24.18 -16.19
N ALA A 819 15.34 24.64 -14.96
CA ALA A 819 14.66 24.12 -13.77
C ALA A 819 13.13 24.21 -13.89
N ALA A 820 12.59 25.25 -14.56
CA ALA A 820 11.16 25.39 -14.80
C ALA A 820 10.58 24.24 -15.64
N GLY A 821 11.27 23.91 -16.74
CA GLY A 821 10.90 22.83 -17.64
C GLY A 821 10.92 21.48 -16.92
N VAL A 822 12.00 21.20 -16.19
CA VAL A 822 12.14 19.96 -15.40
C VAL A 822 11.03 19.86 -14.33
N ILE A 823 10.78 20.93 -13.58
CA ILE A 823 9.75 20.94 -12.52
C ILE A 823 8.36 20.79 -13.12
N ALA A 824 8.03 21.47 -14.21
CA ALA A 824 6.75 21.29 -14.90
C ALA A 824 6.60 19.86 -15.47
N TYR A 825 7.70 19.23 -15.88
CA TYR A 825 7.67 17.85 -16.35
C TYR A 825 7.37 16.85 -15.23
N ILE A 826 8.04 17.02 -14.07
CA ILE A 826 7.94 16.12 -12.92
C ILE A 826 6.68 16.36 -12.07
N ALA A 827 6.34 17.63 -11.83
CA ALA A 827 5.34 18.06 -10.87
C ALA A 827 4.24 18.95 -11.47
N GLY A 828 4.20 19.16 -12.79
CA GLY A 828 3.26 20.08 -13.44
C GLY A 828 1.78 19.80 -13.16
N ASP A 829 1.37 18.53 -13.12
CA ASP A 829 -0.02 18.14 -12.80
C ASP A 829 -0.36 18.40 -11.33
N ARG A 830 0.62 18.25 -10.44
CA ARG A 830 0.51 18.55 -9.01
C ARG A 830 0.44 20.05 -8.75
N LEU A 831 1.26 20.82 -9.46
CA LEU A 831 1.34 22.28 -9.36
C LEU A 831 0.25 22.99 -10.17
N LYS A 832 -0.44 22.28 -11.08
CA LYS A 832 -1.39 22.81 -12.06
C LYS A 832 -0.84 24.01 -12.86
N ARG A 833 0.45 23.97 -13.18
CA ARG A 833 1.18 25.06 -13.84
C ARG A 833 2.12 24.51 -14.90
N SER A 834 2.15 25.18 -16.04
CA SER A 834 3.10 24.95 -17.14
C SER A 834 4.48 25.52 -16.82
N ALA A 835 5.50 25.10 -17.59
CA ALA A 835 6.85 25.65 -17.47
C ALA A 835 6.88 27.18 -17.69
N THR A 836 6.09 27.68 -18.64
CA THR A 836 5.97 29.11 -18.94
C THR A 836 5.41 29.88 -17.75
N GLU A 837 4.33 29.38 -17.14
CA GLU A 837 3.75 30.01 -15.96
C GLU A 837 4.71 29.99 -14.76
N LEU A 838 5.47 28.91 -14.57
CA LEU A 838 6.49 28.86 -13.51
C LEU A 838 7.59 29.90 -13.74
N ARG A 839 8.09 30.05 -14.97
CA ARG A 839 9.09 31.08 -15.32
C ARG A 839 8.56 32.49 -15.06
N GLU A 840 7.34 32.79 -15.50
CA GLU A 840 6.72 34.11 -15.32
C GLU A 840 6.50 34.45 -13.85
N HIS A 841 6.00 33.51 -13.06
CA HIS A 841 5.74 33.76 -11.65
C HIS A 841 7.01 33.88 -10.82
N ALA A 842 8.05 33.09 -11.10
CA ALA A 842 9.36 33.26 -10.46
C ALA A 842 9.92 34.66 -10.76
N LYS A 843 9.81 35.11 -12.01
CA LYS A 843 10.24 36.45 -12.45
C LYS A 843 9.45 37.57 -11.76
N THR A 844 8.13 37.45 -11.63
CA THR A 844 7.28 38.46 -10.96
C THR A 844 7.50 38.48 -9.45
N SER A 845 7.81 37.33 -8.83
CA SER A 845 8.04 37.23 -7.38
C SER A 845 9.45 37.64 -6.95
N GLY A 846 10.40 37.78 -7.89
CA GLY A 846 11.81 38.06 -7.59
C GLY A 846 12.55 36.90 -6.89
N MET A 847 11.96 35.70 -6.86
CA MET A 847 12.54 34.50 -6.25
C MET A 847 13.13 33.59 -7.32
N ASP A 848 14.20 32.86 -6.98
CA ASP A 848 14.65 31.72 -7.75
C ASP A 848 13.51 30.68 -7.86
N ILE A 849 13.47 29.93 -8.98
CA ILE A 849 12.34 29.07 -9.32
C ILE A 849 12.18 27.88 -8.38
N LEU A 850 13.29 27.34 -7.87
CA LEU A 850 13.27 26.28 -6.85
C LEU A 850 12.67 26.83 -5.56
N SER A 851 13.12 28.01 -5.13
CA SER A 851 12.62 28.71 -3.94
C SER A 851 11.12 29.05 -4.07
N PHE A 852 10.70 29.50 -5.25
CA PHE A 852 9.30 29.78 -5.54
C PHE A 852 8.44 28.51 -5.48
N VAL A 853 8.86 27.42 -6.12
CA VAL A 853 8.14 26.14 -6.12
C VAL A 853 8.02 25.55 -4.71
N LYS A 854 9.08 25.67 -3.89
CA LYS A 854 9.04 25.28 -2.47
C LYS A 854 8.03 26.08 -1.66
N SER A 855 7.80 27.35 -1.99
CA SER A 855 6.76 28.14 -1.32
C SER A 855 5.34 27.74 -1.72
N LEU A 856 5.15 27.21 -2.93
CA LEU A 856 3.85 26.73 -3.42
C LEU A 856 3.48 25.34 -2.86
N ASP A 857 4.47 24.46 -2.73
CA ASP A 857 4.29 23.14 -2.14
C ASP A 857 5.52 22.80 -1.28
N PRO A 858 5.42 22.99 0.05
CA PRO A 858 6.51 22.69 0.98
C PRO A 858 6.98 21.24 0.87
N GLN A 859 6.14 20.30 0.42
CA GLN A 859 6.56 18.91 0.28
C GLN A 859 7.58 18.74 -0.85
N LEU A 860 7.65 19.64 -1.85
CA LEU A 860 8.67 19.64 -2.92
C LEU A 860 10.05 20.14 -2.46
N GLU A 861 10.26 20.33 -1.15
CA GLU A 861 11.54 20.75 -0.55
C GLU A 861 12.76 19.92 -1.00
N THR A 862 12.53 18.66 -1.36
CA THR A 862 13.56 17.67 -1.70
C THR A 862 14.02 17.65 -3.15
N MET A 863 13.44 18.47 -4.05
CA MET A 863 14.07 18.72 -5.36
C MET A 863 15.36 19.49 -5.14
N ASN A 864 16.47 18.77 -5.12
CA ASN A 864 17.80 19.35 -4.99
C ASN A 864 18.33 19.83 -6.35
N GLU A 865 19.27 20.77 -6.32
CA GLU A 865 19.86 21.34 -7.52
C GLU A 865 20.60 20.29 -8.38
N SER A 866 21.15 19.24 -7.75
CA SER A 866 21.90 18.17 -8.45
C SER A 866 21.02 17.27 -9.32
N VAL A 867 19.78 16.99 -8.89
CA VAL A 867 18.79 16.24 -9.67
C VAL A 867 18.41 17.04 -10.90
N ILE A 868 18.10 18.33 -10.73
CA ILE A 868 17.75 19.22 -11.84
C ILE A 868 18.92 19.35 -12.83
N LYS A 869 20.15 19.55 -12.34
CA LYS A 869 21.36 19.59 -13.18
C LYS A 869 21.54 18.29 -13.96
N THR A 870 21.31 17.14 -13.32
CA THR A 870 21.40 15.82 -13.95
C THR A 870 20.37 15.67 -15.07
N TRP A 871 19.12 16.06 -14.83
CA TRP A 871 18.06 16.05 -15.85
C TRP A 871 18.41 16.91 -17.05
N ILE A 872 18.83 18.16 -16.83
CA ILE A 872 19.19 19.10 -17.91
C ILE A 872 20.36 18.55 -18.73
N ALA A 873 21.40 18.05 -18.06
CA ALA A 873 22.58 17.52 -18.74
C ALA A 873 22.24 16.27 -19.57
N HIS A 874 21.46 15.34 -19.03
CA HIS A 874 21.05 14.15 -19.77
C HIS A 874 20.09 14.47 -20.93
N GLU A 875 19.18 15.44 -20.77
CA GLU A 875 18.36 15.93 -21.89
C GLU A 875 19.23 16.49 -23.01
N CYS A 876 20.21 17.34 -22.66
CA CYS A 876 21.16 17.89 -23.61
C CYS A 876 21.97 16.78 -24.30
N ALA A 877 22.50 15.82 -23.52
CA ALA A 877 23.24 14.67 -24.02
C ALA A 877 22.39 13.83 -24.99
N LEU A 878 21.11 13.67 -24.71
CA LEU A 878 20.18 12.91 -25.54
C LEU A 878 19.85 13.64 -26.85
N ARG A 879 19.61 14.96 -26.80
CA ARG A 879 19.32 15.78 -28.00
C ARG A 879 20.51 15.90 -28.93
N THR A 880 21.72 15.85 -28.38
CA THR A 880 22.98 15.96 -29.13
C THR A 880 23.57 14.60 -29.49
N TYR A 881 22.93 13.51 -29.06
CA TYR A 881 23.40 12.17 -29.34
C TYR A 881 23.25 11.83 -30.83
N VAL A 882 24.38 11.51 -31.45
CA VAL A 882 24.43 10.97 -32.80
C VAL A 882 25.29 9.70 -32.75
N PRO A 883 24.70 8.51 -32.94
CA PRO A 883 25.47 7.29 -33.07
C PRO A 883 26.48 7.41 -34.22
N SER A 884 27.69 6.89 -34.05
CA SER A 884 28.67 6.90 -35.14
C SER A 884 28.13 6.10 -36.34
N GLU A 885 27.92 6.77 -37.48
CA GLU A 885 27.32 6.22 -38.72
C GLU A 885 28.01 4.95 -39.27
N LYS A 886 29.16 4.53 -38.71
CA LYS A 886 29.98 3.43 -39.22
C LYS A 886 29.88 2.13 -38.42
N LYS A 887 29.21 2.09 -37.26
CA LYS A 887 29.21 0.92 -36.38
C LYS A 887 27.88 0.77 -35.63
N LEU A 888 27.03 -0.12 -36.14
CA LEU A 888 25.76 -0.51 -35.50
C LEU A 888 25.98 -1.74 -34.62
N TRP A 889 25.20 -1.85 -33.56
CA TRP A 889 25.16 -3.10 -32.79
C TRP A 889 24.39 -4.17 -33.60
N ASN A 890 24.93 -5.39 -33.66
CA ASN A 890 24.42 -6.47 -34.50
C ASN A 890 23.72 -7.60 -33.71
N GLY A 891 23.35 -7.36 -32.45
CA GLY A 891 22.66 -8.33 -31.61
C GLY A 891 21.14 -8.16 -31.58
N PRO A 892 20.40 -9.07 -30.91
CA PRO A 892 18.94 -9.03 -30.82
C PRO A 892 18.44 -7.90 -29.90
N ILE A 893 17.54 -7.06 -30.42
CA ILE A 893 16.91 -5.94 -29.71
C ILE A 893 15.45 -6.26 -29.39
N LEU A 894 15.05 -6.10 -28.13
CA LEU A 894 13.66 -6.11 -27.70
C LEU A 894 13.20 -4.69 -27.38
N TYR A 895 12.30 -4.13 -28.18
CA TYR A 895 11.71 -2.82 -27.93
C TYR A 895 10.31 -2.98 -27.32
N VAL A 896 10.08 -2.42 -26.14
CA VAL A 896 8.76 -2.44 -25.48
C VAL A 896 8.21 -1.02 -25.41
N LYS A 897 7.06 -0.79 -26.04
CA LYS A 897 6.39 0.52 -26.09
C LYS A 897 5.10 0.55 -25.27
N PRO A 898 4.69 1.71 -24.72
CA PRO A 898 3.42 1.84 -24.01
C PRO A 898 2.21 1.86 -24.97
N SER A 899 1.01 1.64 -24.43
CA SER A 899 -0.25 1.70 -25.16
C SER A 899 -0.75 3.12 -25.40
N ARG A 900 -0.34 4.07 -24.55
CA ARG A 900 -0.73 5.48 -24.58
C ARG A 900 0.50 6.36 -24.72
N VAL A 901 0.35 7.44 -25.47
CA VAL A 901 1.40 8.46 -25.62
C VAL A 901 1.43 9.34 -24.38
N TYR A 902 2.62 9.51 -23.79
CA TYR A 902 2.81 10.42 -22.66
C TYR A 902 3.15 11.83 -23.15
N LYS A 903 2.23 12.79 -22.94
CA LYS A 903 2.29 14.18 -23.44
C LYS A 903 2.37 14.22 -24.99
N GLN A 904 2.15 15.37 -25.64
CA GLN A 904 2.03 15.48 -27.11
C GLN A 904 3.37 15.23 -27.85
N CYS A 905 3.94 14.02 -27.77
CA CYS A 905 5.04 13.59 -28.63
C CYS A 905 4.48 13.14 -29.98
N SER A 906 4.90 13.83 -31.05
CA SER A 906 4.35 13.70 -32.40
C SER A 906 4.93 12.54 -33.23
N LEU A 907 5.81 11.70 -32.66
CA LEU A 907 6.46 10.59 -33.39
C LEU A 907 6.48 9.28 -32.60
N THR A 908 6.35 8.17 -33.34
CA THR A 908 6.54 6.80 -32.89
C THR A 908 8.03 6.49 -32.73
N TRP A 909 8.48 6.37 -31.49
CA TRP A 909 9.89 6.35 -31.07
C TRP A 909 10.73 5.25 -31.74
N ASN A 910 10.09 4.16 -32.16
CA ASN A 910 10.71 3.03 -32.83
C ASN A 910 11.16 3.32 -34.27
N GLU A 911 10.50 4.21 -35.01
CA GLU A 911 10.82 4.46 -36.42
C GLU A 911 12.17 5.15 -36.62
N ALA A 912 12.61 5.93 -35.63
CA ALA A 912 13.95 6.51 -35.67
C ALA A 912 15.05 5.48 -35.40
N TRP A 913 14.77 4.44 -34.61
CA TRP A 913 15.74 3.38 -34.33
C TRP A 913 16.08 2.56 -35.57
N ASP A 914 15.17 2.43 -36.55
CA ASP A 914 15.39 1.67 -37.79
C ASP A 914 16.61 2.13 -38.59
N LYS A 915 17.04 3.39 -38.45
CA LYS A 915 18.28 3.91 -39.07
C LYS A 915 19.56 3.44 -38.39
N TYR A 916 19.46 3.03 -37.13
CA TYR A 916 20.58 2.78 -36.22
C TYR A 916 20.59 1.33 -35.73
N ILE A 917 19.89 0.42 -36.41
CA ILE A 917 19.91 -1.01 -36.12
C ILE A 917 19.99 -1.77 -37.44
N PHE A 918 20.46 -3.01 -37.44
CA PHE A 918 20.35 -3.82 -38.65
C PHE A 918 18.91 -4.28 -38.85
N GLU A 919 18.50 -4.38 -40.12
CA GLU A 919 17.17 -4.85 -40.50
C GLU A 919 16.88 -6.24 -39.90
N GLY A 920 15.68 -6.39 -39.33
CA GLY A 920 15.22 -7.66 -38.74
C GLY A 920 15.75 -7.99 -37.34
N GLN A 921 16.52 -7.09 -36.70
CA GLN A 921 17.08 -7.34 -35.37
C GLN A 921 16.21 -6.87 -34.20
N MET A 922 15.21 -6.01 -34.45
CA MET A 922 14.34 -5.46 -33.41
C MET A 922 12.98 -6.14 -33.39
N THR A 923 12.62 -6.68 -32.23
CA THR A 923 11.26 -7.16 -31.92
C THR A 923 10.52 -6.08 -31.13
N VAL A 924 9.44 -5.54 -31.68
CA VAL A 924 8.62 -4.51 -31.03
C VAL A 924 7.40 -5.15 -30.37
N LEU A 925 7.24 -4.93 -29.06
CA LEU A 925 6.07 -5.35 -28.28
C LEU A 925 5.44 -4.15 -27.57
N GLN A 926 4.16 -4.28 -27.20
CA GLN A 926 3.40 -3.22 -26.57
C GLN A 926 2.88 -3.66 -25.20
N VAL A 927 2.91 -2.75 -24.23
CA VAL A 927 2.40 -2.93 -22.85
C VAL A 927 1.42 -1.83 -22.51
N GLU A 928 0.40 -2.15 -21.70
CA GLU A 928 -0.54 -1.13 -21.25
C GLU A 928 0.13 -0.05 -20.38
N GLY A 929 -0.33 1.19 -20.51
CA GLY A 929 0.21 2.31 -19.75
C GLY A 929 0.70 3.44 -20.64
N ASP A 930 1.51 4.32 -20.07
CA ASP A 930 2.24 5.41 -20.70
C ASP A 930 3.73 5.35 -20.30
N HIS A 931 4.54 6.30 -20.76
CA HIS A 931 5.99 6.35 -20.51
C HIS A 931 6.38 6.12 -19.05
N LEU A 932 5.60 6.63 -18.08
CA LEU A 932 5.91 6.50 -16.66
C LEU A 932 5.20 5.33 -16.00
N SER A 933 3.92 5.12 -16.31
CA SER A 933 3.10 4.09 -15.67
C SER A 933 3.51 2.67 -16.09
N MET A 934 4.10 2.47 -17.27
CA MET A 934 4.59 1.15 -17.69
C MET A 934 5.67 0.57 -16.76
N MET A 935 6.39 1.43 -16.03
CA MET A 935 7.41 1.04 -15.05
C MET A 935 6.85 0.85 -13.62
N LYS A 936 5.52 0.92 -13.45
CA LYS A 936 4.82 0.75 -12.17
C LYS A 936 3.80 -0.39 -12.23
N PRO A 937 3.45 -1.04 -11.10
CA PRO A 937 2.35 -1.99 -11.06
C PRO A 937 1.00 -1.34 -11.50
N PRO A 938 0.13 -2.09 -12.20
CA PRO A 938 0.30 -3.50 -12.57
C PRO A 938 1.15 -3.72 -13.84
N TYR A 939 1.43 -2.68 -14.63
CA TYR A 939 1.98 -2.80 -15.99
C TYR A 939 3.43 -3.29 -16.05
N VAL A 940 4.26 -2.94 -15.04
CA VAL A 940 5.65 -3.42 -14.97
C VAL A 940 5.76 -4.95 -14.89
N LYS A 941 4.71 -5.62 -14.39
CA LYS A 941 4.60 -7.08 -14.45
C LYS A 941 4.59 -7.58 -15.88
N GLN A 942 3.79 -6.98 -16.76
CA GLN A 942 3.73 -7.33 -18.18
C GLN A 942 5.08 -7.08 -18.87
N VAL A 943 5.76 -5.98 -18.56
CA VAL A 943 7.12 -5.70 -19.04
C VAL A 943 8.07 -6.83 -18.67
N MET A 944 8.04 -7.28 -17.41
CA MET A 944 8.91 -8.35 -16.94
C MET A 944 8.54 -9.71 -17.52
N GLU A 945 7.26 -10.02 -17.68
CA GLU A 945 6.81 -11.25 -18.36
C GLU A 945 7.33 -11.30 -19.80
N ILE A 946 7.32 -10.17 -20.51
CA ILE A 946 7.87 -10.05 -21.85
C ILE A 946 9.39 -10.26 -21.86
N ILE A 947 10.14 -9.58 -20.99
CA ILE A 947 11.61 -9.75 -20.88
C ILE A 947 11.94 -11.21 -20.53
N VAL A 948 11.20 -11.82 -19.60
CA VAL A 948 11.39 -13.21 -19.22
C VAL A 948 11.12 -14.14 -20.39
N ASP A 949 9.96 -14.04 -21.05
CA ASP A 949 9.56 -14.97 -22.12
C ASP A 949 10.44 -14.83 -23.36
N LYS A 950 10.75 -13.58 -23.76
CA LYS A 950 11.47 -13.31 -25.02
C LYS A 950 12.98 -13.36 -24.89
N MET A 951 13.52 -13.08 -23.69
CA MET A 951 14.97 -12.97 -23.51
C MET A 951 15.51 -13.95 -22.49
N LEU A 952 15.00 -13.99 -21.26
CA LEU A 952 15.70 -14.72 -20.19
C LEU A 952 15.46 -16.23 -20.22
N LYS A 953 14.21 -16.66 -20.48
CA LYS A 953 13.77 -18.05 -20.38
C LYS A 953 14.58 -19.00 -21.27
N LYS A 954 14.93 -18.58 -22.48
CA LYS A 954 15.68 -19.39 -23.46
C LYS A 954 17.13 -19.71 -23.03
N TYR A 955 17.71 -18.90 -22.15
CA TYR A 955 19.13 -18.98 -21.80
C TYR A 955 19.36 -19.53 -20.39
N ILE A 956 18.29 -19.68 -19.61
CA ILE A 956 18.32 -20.21 -18.24
C ILE A 956 17.73 -21.63 -18.16
N SER A 957 16.83 -21.99 -19.09
CA SER A 957 16.46 -23.38 -19.36
C SER A 957 17.60 -24.15 -20.00
#